data_AF-A0A182T7B4-F1
#
_entry.id   AF-A0A182T7B4-F1
#
_cell.length_a   1.000
_cell.length_b   1.000
_cell.length_c   1.000
_cell.angle_alpha   90.00
_cell.angle_beta   90.00
_cell.angle_gamma   90.00
#
_symmetry.space_group_name_H-M   'P 1'
#
loop_
_entity.id
_entity.type
_entity.pdbx_description
1 polymer ?
#
loop_
_entity_poly.entity_id
_entity_poly.type
_entity_poly.pdbx_seq_one_letter_code
_entity_poly.pdbx_strand_id
1 'polypeptide(L)'
;MTTKIVKRKLKPNGVECPVEQKKPKPNNGTNGVQKSKGRPVSQAFRKRKPNGYVEPSAEEKKINKIAENFRKELQSGVMAMSAIRHFLQEVYANPDIAMHYIRCGGTFKPLLDILSSCEKEKLNDIADVLHLVQIVLLRSLDCDETHVKYATKCVRSIMTNYQTVVCSLLQDQGAHAMSSKACALRLLKAVLLVDGETYWRDVLRLVDSSSSKMGMGEYRESLARPEGFIGNSLRTAFIEFNLAFLIDTPTQLVRFWLARHSLVHPLVLNLVYDSTANVILVMKTLRKYVLDNADIDKYIYRTAFTPDILKALVHLYEWVGPEKMEIKEQDKHNVLSAAEEFVLPLLTSRRCFLVPKSIDLERASPRYRQLLQDLKHTHLHEYQRRLVMGMLEMCPEVIPATLDMYGGMLKTKSEHVREMLKQILLLHKPDELIAKLEKTVTAKALSNFVVQSTLPRTMLEHIGTVLDTQRENIPYCFEFLALMVARCEEYLLVIERSGLLDQFGLKKVKLDAINKILTMFPSVDRIMAAMKSHRDNNAAPKREVTLEHAMDILLVCIRTFRAYIDASSFMTTFRDILIKPAYHSTLVERYYLNYEFKAIKVIILLEPQSLSFSSELFPSVLSLLTKAYLNGTPDVKLDATAQLLTLFRNTALFGNRGTEIEFWFQAMDDVEAKELIPELVSFLTVQICKAAERVGQKNVGDSKTIDSGSTTADVIDVGASTENNELRALFARVERETDVPVTSIAAAEALLDAQIERPVADNFFLHIFSNATKRPSKFRQYFDGVVLRYLHYAPHPEIIERVVQTLPGGDNLSTSVRKYAAGWLAGK
;
A
#
# COMPACT_ATOMS: atom_id res chain seq x y z
N MET A 1 -38.31 7.36 1.85
CA MET A 1 -39.03 6.16 2.31
C MET A 1 -39.31 6.31 3.79
N THR A 2 -40.57 6.23 4.20
CA THR A 2 -41.08 6.55 5.54
C THR A 2 -41.33 5.32 6.39
N THR A 3 -40.64 5.21 7.53
CA THR A 3 -40.99 4.40 8.72
C THR A 3 -40.06 4.79 9.87
N LYS A 4 -40.40 4.81 11.17
CA LYS A 4 -41.63 4.88 11.97
C LYS A 4 -41.11 5.01 13.42
N ILE A 5 -41.54 6.03 14.17
CA ILE A 5 -41.13 6.26 15.57
C ILE A 5 -41.93 5.32 16.49
N VAL A 6 -41.24 4.53 17.31
CA VAL A 6 -41.86 3.66 18.33
C VAL A 6 -41.95 4.41 19.66
N LYS A 7 -43.17 4.82 20.02
CA LYS A 7 -43.54 5.26 21.38
C LYS A 7 -43.92 4.05 22.23
N ARG A 8 -43.30 3.86 23.40
CA ARG A 8 -43.78 2.92 24.43
C ARG A 8 -44.96 3.53 25.21
N LYS A 9 -46.08 2.82 25.21
CA LYS A 9 -47.30 3.12 25.98
C LYS A 9 -47.22 2.48 27.38
N LEU A 10 -47.51 3.26 28.42
CA LEU A 10 -47.98 2.79 29.73
C LEU A 10 -49.48 2.45 29.62
N LYS A 11 -49.89 1.29 30.14
CA LYS A 11 -51.30 0.91 30.26
C LYS A 11 -51.88 1.48 31.57
N PRO A 12 -53.12 2.01 31.56
CA PRO A 12 -53.83 2.44 32.76
C PRO A 12 -54.67 1.28 33.32
N ASN A 13 -54.93 1.29 34.63
CA ASN A 13 -56.11 0.69 35.22
C ASN A 13 -56.45 1.48 36.49
N GLY A 14 -57.50 2.29 36.41
CA GLY A 14 -58.21 2.84 37.54
C GLY A 14 -59.68 2.43 37.41
N VAL A 15 -60.21 1.81 38.45
CA VAL A 15 -61.64 1.54 38.63
C VAL A 15 -62.14 2.57 39.65
N GLU A 16 -63.07 3.39 39.17
CA GLU A 16 -64.24 4.00 39.84
C GLU A 16 -64.05 4.76 41.17
N CYS A 17 -64.44 6.04 41.14
CA CYS A 17 -64.94 6.79 42.29
C CYS A 17 -66.38 6.36 42.62
N PRO A 18 -66.90 6.68 43.83
CA PRO A 18 -67.77 7.85 43.86
C PRO A 18 -67.61 8.81 45.05
N VAL A 19 -68.25 9.95 44.82
CA VAL A 19 -68.38 11.26 45.48
C VAL A 19 -69.09 11.25 46.86
N GLU A 20 -68.95 12.38 47.58
CA GLU A 20 -69.84 12.96 48.63
C GLU A 20 -69.53 12.58 50.12
N GLN A 21 -69.48 13.43 51.17
CA GLN A 21 -70.18 14.68 51.56
C GLN A 21 -69.39 15.59 52.55
N LYS A 22 -69.91 16.81 52.75
CA LYS A 22 -69.44 17.93 53.59
C LYS A 22 -69.64 17.75 55.12
N LYS A 23 -68.66 18.28 55.92
CA LYS A 23 -68.70 19.05 57.21
C LYS A 23 -69.63 18.58 58.37
N PRO A 24 -69.26 18.72 59.68
CA PRO A 24 -68.89 20.03 60.27
C PRO A 24 -67.83 20.04 61.41
N LYS A 25 -67.41 21.26 61.78
CA LYS A 25 -66.69 21.60 63.02
C LYS A 25 -67.66 21.57 64.23
N PRO A 26 -67.11 21.44 65.44
CA PRO A 26 -67.53 22.34 66.53
C PRO A 26 -66.34 23.08 67.17
N ASN A 27 -66.74 24.15 67.86
CA ASN A 27 -65.96 25.23 68.47
C ASN A 27 -65.81 24.99 69.99
N ASN A 28 -65.02 25.87 70.62
CA ASN A 28 -64.76 26.06 72.07
C ASN A 28 -63.62 25.20 72.64
N GLY A 29 -62.56 25.71 73.28
CA GLY A 29 -62.29 27.05 73.82
C GLY A 29 -61.98 26.93 75.31
N THR A 30 -60.70 27.00 75.71
CA THR A 30 -60.25 27.55 77.02
C THR A 30 -58.73 27.68 77.07
N ASN A 31 -58.30 28.77 77.72
CA ASN A 31 -56.94 29.27 77.86
C ASN A 31 -55.97 28.32 78.60
N GLY A 32 -54.72 28.31 78.16
CA GLY A 32 -53.57 27.78 78.91
C GLY A 32 -52.25 28.22 78.28
N VAL A 33 -51.58 29.19 78.91
CA VAL A 33 -50.24 29.68 78.53
C VAL A 33 -49.22 28.55 78.67
N GLN A 34 -48.50 28.17 77.60
CA GLN A 34 -47.21 27.47 77.72
C GLN A 34 -46.35 27.55 76.44
N LYS A 35 -45.21 28.25 76.58
CA LYS A 35 -43.90 28.10 75.91
C LYS A 35 -43.86 27.63 74.44
N SER A 36 -43.32 28.49 73.58
CA SER A 36 -42.87 28.20 72.22
C SER A 36 -41.79 27.10 72.21
N LYS A 37 -42.21 25.86 71.97
CA LYS A 37 -41.32 24.77 71.55
C LYS A 37 -41.09 24.86 70.05
N GLY A 38 -39.81 24.87 69.67
CA GLY A 38 -39.35 24.94 68.30
C GLY A 38 -39.99 23.88 67.40
N ARG A 39 -40.19 24.26 66.14
CA ARG A 39 -40.63 23.34 65.08
C ARG A 39 -39.74 22.10 65.06
N PRO A 40 -40.33 20.90 64.99
CA PRO A 40 -39.57 19.67 64.89
C PRO A 40 -38.79 19.66 63.58
N VAL A 41 -37.50 19.31 63.70
CA VAL A 41 -36.60 18.96 62.61
C VAL A 41 -37.33 17.99 61.68
N SER A 42 -37.39 18.32 60.39
CA SER A 42 -37.96 17.47 59.35
C SER A 42 -37.34 16.08 59.42
N GLN A 43 -38.15 15.06 59.72
CA GLN A 43 -37.80 13.66 59.56
C GLN A 43 -37.63 13.34 58.07
N ALA A 44 -36.50 13.73 57.48
CA ALA A 44 -36.18 13.44 56.09
C ALA A 44 -35.59 12.03 55.99
N PHE A 45 -36.43 11.10 55.52
CA PHE A 45 -36.10 9.90 54.73
C PHE A 45 -34.83 9.10 55.09
N ARG A 46 -35.02 8.04 55.89
CA ARG A 46 -34.08 6.91 56.01
C ARG A 46 -34.24 5.98 54.80
N LYS A 47 -33.14 5.56 54.14
CA LYS A 47 -33.13 4.58 53.03
C LYS A 47 -33.86 3.29 53.47
N ARG A 48 -34.96 2.91 52.81
CA ARG A 48 -35.55 1.56 52.94
C ARG A 48 -34.97 0.65 51.85
N LYS A 49 -34.22 -0.38 52.24
CA LYS A 49 -34.00 -1.61 51.47
C LYS A 49 -34.96 -2.70 52.00
N PRO A 50 -35.15 -3.84 51.30
CA PRO A 50 -36.22 -4.80 51.61
C PRO A 50 -36.21 -5.38 53.05
N ASN A 51 -35.08 -5.32 53.77
CA ASN A 51 -34.89 -5.92 55.10
C ASN A 51 -34.72 -4.90 56.24
N GLY A 52 -35.59 -3.89 56.32
CA GLY A 52 -35.65 -2.99 57.50
C GLY A 52 -34.61 -1.86 57.56
N TYR A 53 -34.63 -1.11 58.66
CA TYR A 53 -33.81 0.09 58.88
C TYR A 53 -32.35 -0.27 59.12
N VAL A 54 -31.48 0.09 58.17
CA VAL A 54 -30.02 0.04 58.38
C VAL A 54 -29.58 1.40 58.93
N GLU A 55 -28.93 1.40 60.09
CA GLU A 55 -28.27 2.62 60.58
C GLU A 55 -27.16 3.03 59.60
N PRO A 56 -27.02 4.33 59.29
CA PRO A 56 -25.95 4.80 58.42
C PRO A 56 -24.59 4.42 59.01
N SER A 57 -23.68 3.97 58.15
CA SER A 57 -22.29 3.66 58.52
C SER A 57 -21.63 4.84 59.24
N ALA A 58 -20.64 4.60 60.09
CA ALA A 58 -19.89 5.67 60.77
C ALA A 58 -19.32 6.71 59.78
N GLU A 59 -18.94 6.26 58.60
CA GLU A 59 -18.49 7.12 57.49
C GLU A 59 -19.65 7.94 56.88
N GLU A 60 -20.81 7.33 56.62
CA GLU A 60 -22.01 8.04 56.16
C GLU A 60 -22.48 9.09 57.19
N LYS A 61 -22.37 8.79 58.50
CA LYS A 61 -22.67 9.74 59.59
C LYS A 61 -21.71 10.94 59.57
N LYS A 62 -20.42 10.72 59.31
CA LYS A 62 -19.41 11.80 59.17
C LYS A 62 -19.68 12.67 57.95
N ILE A 63 -19.99 12.06 56.80
CA ILE A 63 -20.32 12.75 55.54
C ILE A 63 -21.60 13.60 55.69
N ASN A 64 -22.64 13.05 56.31
CA ASN A 64 -23.88 13.78 56.57
C ASN A 64 -23.65 15.03 57.44
N LYS A 65 -22.79 14.91 58.46
CA LYS A 65 -22.45 16.03 59.35
C LYS A 65 -21.75 17.17 58.61
N ILE A 66 -20.85 16.85 57.67
CA ILE A 66 -20.18 17.85 56.82
C ILE A 66 -21.21 18.59 55.95
N ALA A 67 -22.11 17.85 55.29
CA ALA A 67 -23.15 18.43 54.45
C ALA A 67 -24.16 19.29 55.23
N GLU A 68 -24.52 18.89 56.45
CA GLU A 68 -25.41 19.66 57.33
C GLU A 68 -24.75 20.93 57.88
N ASN A 69 -23.48 20.86 58.27
CA ASN A 69 -22.72 22.02 58.73
C ASN A 69 -22.59 23.06 57.62
N PHE A 70 -22.24 22.63 56.41
CA PHE A 70 -22.16 23.52 55.25
C PHE A 70 -23.49 24.22 54.97
N ARG A 71 -24.63 23.52 55.11
CA ARG A 71 -25.96 24.15 54.95
C ARG A 71 -26.26 25.22 55.99
N LYS A 72 -25.84 25.02 57.24
CA LYS A 72 -25.99 26.02 58.30
C LYS A 72 -25.13 27.26 58.02
N GLU A 73 -23.91 27.05 57.54
CA GLU A 73 -22.98 28.14 57.15
C GLU A 73 -23.49 28.94 55.94
N LEU A 74 -24.11 28.27 54.95
CA LEU A 74 -24.76 28.97 53.84
C LEU A 74 -25.97 29.81 54.28
N GLN A 75 -26.70 29.37 55.32
CA GLN A 75 -27.87 30.08 55.84
C GLN A 75 -27.50 31.24 56.77
N SER A 76 -26.39 31.13 57.51
CA SER A 76 -25.91 32.22 58.38
C SER A 76 -25.28 33.37 57.58
N GLY A 77 -24.78 33.12 56.37
CA GLY A 77 -24.23 34.13 55.46
C GLY A 77 -22.86 34.69 55.87
N VAL A 78 -22.43 34.46 57.11
CA VAL A 78 -21.12 34.87 57.63
C VAL A 78 -20.06 33.91 57.09
N MET A 79 -19.06 34.42 56.36
CA MET A 79 -17.97 33.63 55.76
C MET A 79 -18.42 32.60 54.71
N ALA A 80 -19.51 32.88 53.98
CA ALA A 80 -20.07 31.98 52.97
C ALA A 80 -19.06 31.53 51.90
N MET A 81 -18.16 32.42 51.45
CA MET A 81 -17.16 32.10 50.43
C MET A 81 -16.08 31.13 50.93
N SER A 82 -15.61 31.25 52.16
CA SER A 82 -14.65 30.28 52.71
C SER A 82 -15.30 28.92 52.94
N ALA A 83 -16.57 28.89 53.34
CA ALA A 83 -17.35 27.66 53.46
C ALA A 83 -17.49 26.96 52.09
N ILE A 84 -17.76 27.71 51.02
CA ILE A 84 -17.84 27.15 49.65
C ILE A 84 -16.50 26.56 49.22
N ARG A 85 -15.39 27.28 49.41
CA ARG A 85 -14.05 26.77 49.05
C ARG A 85 -13.68 25.50 49.80
N HIS A 86 -13.92 25.48 51.12
CA HIS A 86 -13.68 24.29 51.93
C HIS A 86 -14.56 23.11 51.48
N PHE A 87 -15.85 23.37 51.23
CA PHE A 87 -16.77 22.34 50.75
C PHE A 87 -16.36 21.79 49.38
N LEU A 88 -15.89 22.64 48.46
CA LEU A 88 -15.37 22.20 47.16
C LEU A 88 -14.17 21.27 47.32
N GLN A 89 -13.21 21.60 48.20
CA GLN A 89 -12.05 20.74 48.48
C GLN A 89 -12.48 19.37 49.01
N GLU A 90 -13.42 19.34 49.96
CA GLU A 90 -13.98 18.11 50.53
C GLU A 90 -14.71 17.27 49.47
N VAL A 91 -15.48 17.89 48.58
CA VAL A 91 -16.20 17.18 47.51
C VAL A 91 -15.26 16.54 46.49
N TYR A 92 -14.11 17.16 46.21
CA TYR A 92 -13.09 16.55 45.35
C TYR A 92 -12.33 15.41 46.04
N ALA A 93 -12.19 15.44 47.38
CA ALA A 93 -11.66 14.32 48.14
C ALA A 93 -12.67 13.16 48.25
N ASN A 94 -13.96 13.46 48.40
CA ASN A 94 -15.03 12.49 48.45
C ASN A 94 -16.27 12.96 47.66
N PRO A 95 -16.47 12.43 46.43
CA PRO A 95 -17.56 12.86 45.55
C PRO A 95 -18.97 12.61 46.08
N ASP A 96 -19.15 11.73 47.07
CA ASP A 96 -20.46 11.40 47.64
C ASP A 96 -21.01 12.53 48.51
N ILE A 97 -20.15 13.41 49.04
CA ILE A 97 -20.56 14.53 49.90
C ILE A 97 -21.57 15.44 49.18
N ALA A 98 -21.38 15.69 47.89
CA ALA A 98 -22.30 16.48 47.08
C ALA A 98 -23.69 15.83 46.96
N MET A 99 -23.74 14.49 46.85
CA MET A 99 -24.99 13.75 46.83
C MET A 99 -25.71 13.81 48.18
N HIS A 100 -24.95 13.74 49.29
CA HIS A 100 -25.49 13.88 50.63
C HIS A 100 -26.01 15.29 50.92
N TYR A 101 -25.37 16.34 50.39
CA TYR A 101 -25.89 17.71 50.44
C TYR A 101 -27.30 17.82 49.84
N ILE A 102 -27.53 17.23 48.66
CA ILE A 102 -28.86 17.20 48.02
C ILE A 102 -29.84 16.41 48.88
N ARG A 103 -29.46 15.22 49.34
CA ARG A 103 -30.32 14.34 50.16
C ARG A 103 -30.74 14.96 51.50
N CYS A 104 -29.88 15.77 52.11
CA CYS A 104 -30.22 16.49 53.33
C CYS A 104 -31.21 17.65 53.07
N GLY A 105 -31.50 18.00 51.81
CA GLY A 105 -32.39 19.10 51.42
C GLY A 105 -31.66 20.36 50.97
N GLY A 106 -30.40 20.24 50.53
CA GLY A 106 -29.67 21.33 49.87
C GLY A 106 -30.41 21.79 48.61
N THR A 107 -30.45 23.10 48.35
CA THR A 107 -31.15 23.67 47.20
C THR A 107 -30.27 24.68 46.48
N PHE A 108 -30.58 24.99 45.23
CA PHE A 108 -29.85 25.98 44.44
C PHE A 108 -30.07 27.43 44.92
N LYS A 109 -31.17 27.71 45.64
CA LYS A 109 -31.57 29.08 45.98
C LYS A 109 -30.51 29.83 46.82
N PRO A 110 -29.99 29.30 47.93
CA PRO A 110 -28.92 29.96 48.70
C PRO A 110 -27.68 30.25 47.86
N LEU A 111 -27.31 29.35 46.94
CA LEU A 111 -26.15 29.52 46.07
C LEU A 111 -26.37 30.65 45.05
N LEU A 112 -27.58 30.74 44.49
CA LEU A 112 -27.95 31.83 43.57
C LEU A 112 -28.08 33.18 44.29
N ASP A 113 -28.57 33.19 45.53
CA ASP A 113 -28.63 34.40 46.36
C ASP A 113 -27.22 34.92 46.65
N ILE A 114 -26.26 34.05 47.01
CA ILE A 114 -24.85 34.40 47.17
C ILE A 114 -24.27 34.92 45.85
N LEU A 115 -24.51 34.23 44.73
CA LEU A 115 -24.05 34.66 43.40
C LEU A 115 -24.54 36.07 43.05
N SER A 116 -25.79 36.41 43.41
CA SER A 116 -26.35 37.74 43.16
C SER A 116 -25.72 38.84 44.02
N SER A 117 -25.13 38.48 45.17
CA SER A 117 -24.45 39.40 46.10
C SER A 117 -22.97 39.61 45.78
N CYS A 118 -22.37 38.78 44.91
CA CYS A 118 -20.97 38.91 44.52
C CYS A 118 -20.73 40.17 43.69
N GLU A 119 -19.59 40.83 43.94
CA GLU A 119 -19.12 41.94 43.12
C GLU A 119 -18.72 41.44 41.72
N LYS A 120 -19.17 42.13 40.68
CA LYS A 120 -18.94 41.73 39.26
C LYS A 120 -17.45 41.65 38.89
N GLU A 121 -16.60 42.39 39.60
CA GLU A 121 -15.14 42.44 39.36
C GLU A 121 -14.40 41.27 40.04
N LYS A 122 -15.00 40.64 41.07
CA LYS A 122 -14.41 39.50 41.80
C LYS A 122 -14.75 38.18 41.13
N LEU A 123 -14.21 37.99 39.92
CA LEU A 123 -14.46 36.81 39.09
C LEU A 123 -14.10 35.48 39.77
N ASN A 124 -13.10 35.46 40.66
CA ASN A 124 -12.72 34.26 41.39
C ASN A 124 -13.82 33.77 42.36
N ASP A 125 -14.44 34.68 43.11
CA ASP A 125 -15.53 34.34 44.03
C ASP A 125 -16.75 33.82 43.24
N ILE A 126 -17.07 34.49 42.13
CA ILE A 126 -18.14 34.05 41.22
C ILE A 126 -17.84 32.65 40.66
N ALA A 127 -16.59 32.39 40.27
CA ALA A 127 -16.17 31.10 39.75
C ALA A 127 -16.34 29.98 40.80
N ASP A 128 -15.95 30.21 42.05
CA ASP A 128 -16.12 29.22 43.12
C ASP A 128 -17.60 28.85 43.35
N VAL A 129 -18.49 29.86 43.38
CA VAL A 129 -19.94 29.62 43.55
C VAL A 129 -20.49 28.83 42.37
N LEU A 130 -20.17 29.23 41.13
CA LEU A 130 -20.65 28.55 39.93
C LEU A 130 -20.09 27.14 39.77
N HIS A 131 -18.87 26.89 40.27
CA HIS A 131 -18.28 25.55 40.30
C HIS A 131 -19.11 24.63 41.19
N LEU A 132 -19.48 25.09 42.39
CA LEU A 132 -20.34 24.32 43.29
C LEU A 132 -21.72 24.08 42.67
N VAL A 133 -22.33 25.11 42.07
CA VAL A 133 -23.62 24.99 41.36
C VAL A 133 -23.53 23.92 40.28
N GLN A 134 -22.47 23.91 39.48
CA GLN A 134 -22.22 22.90 38.45
C GLN A 134 -22.16 21.47 39.02
N ILE A 135 -21.45 21.25 40.12
CA ILE A 135 -21.40 19.92 40.75
C ILE A 135 -22.79 19.48 41.20
N VAL A 136 -23.54 20.37 41.87
CA VAL A 136 -24.89 20.08 42.34
C VAL A 136 -25.85 19.83 41.17
N LEU A 137 -25.72 20.56 40.06
CA LEU A 137 -26.50 20.33 38.82
C LEU A 137 -26.29 18.91 38.30
N LEU A 138 -25.03 18.47 38.14
CA LEU A 138 -24.72 17.14 37.63
C LEU A 138 -25.21 16.04 38.58
N ARG A 139 -25.02 16.21 39.89
CA ARG A 139 -25.52 15.23 40.89
C ARG A 139 -27.04 15.18 40.99
N SER A 140 -27.74 16.26 40.64
CA SER A 140 -29.20 16.28 40.60
C SER A 140 -29.78 15.39 39.50
N LEU A 141 -29.00 15.09 38.46
CA LEU A 141 -29.41 14.15 37.39
C LEU A 141 -29.47 12.70 37.88
N ASP A 142 -28.67 12.36 38.89
CA ASP A 142 -28.64 11.02 39.52
C ASP A 142 -29.73 10.84 40.62
N CYS A 143 -30.57 11.86 40.84
CA CYS A 143 -31.59 11.91 41.89
C CYS A 143 -32.99 11.51 41.37
N ASP A 144 -34.05 12.11 41.91
CA ASP A 144 -35.44 11.92 41.45
C ASP A 144 -35.83 12.98 40.39
N GLU A 145 -36.98 12.79 39.74
CA GLU A 145 -37.50 13.75 38.74
C GLU A 145 -37.68 15.17 39.30
N THR A 146 -37.92 15.31 40.62
CA THR A 146 -38.08 16.60 41.27
C THR A 146 -36.77 17.40 41.25
N HIS A 147 -35.66 16.75 41.60
CA HIS A 147 -34.33 17.36 41.56
C HIS A 147 -33.90 17.69 40.12
N VAL A 148 -34.25 16.85 39.14
CA VAL A 148 -34.04 17.17 37.72
C VAL A 148 -34.80 18.44 37.33
N LYS A 149 -36.08 18.57 37.70
CA LYS A 149 -36.86 19.80 37.44
C LYS A 149 -36.28 21.04 38.12
N TYR A 150 -35.71 20.90 39.32
CA TYR A 150 -35.00 21.99 39.99
C TYR A 150 -33.71 22.37 39.23
N ALA A 151 -32.96 21.39 38.74
CA ALA A 151 -31.78 21.63 37.92
C ALA A 151 -32.14 22.37 36.62
N THR A 152 -33.21 21.96 35.92
CA THR A 152 -33.71 22.67 34.72
C THR A 152 -34.10 24.12 35.02
N LYS A 153 -34.75 24.38 36.15
CA LYS A 153 -35.08 25.76 36.58
C LYS A 153 -33.82 26.59 36.89
N CYS A 154 -32.83 25.98 37.53
CA CYS A 154 -31.55 26.62 37.82
C CYS A 154 -30.81 26.98 36.52
N VAL A 155 -30.71 26.03 35.58
CA VAL A 155 -30.12 26.27 34.24
C VAL A 155 -30.83 27.40 33.52
N ARG A 156 -32.17 27.44 33.52
CA ARG A 156 -32.94 28.56 32.96
C ARG A 156 -32.56 29.89 33.59
N SER A 157 -32.44 29.95 34.91
CA SER A 157 -32.04 31.18 35.62
C SER A 157 -30.62 31.60 35.23
N ILE A 158 -29.67 30.67 35.15
CA ILE A 158 -28.29 30.95 34.74
C ILE A 158 -28.24 31.48 33.30
N MET A 159 -28.89 30.77 32.38
CA MET A 159 -28.92 31.13 30.96
C MET A 159 -29.77 32.37 30.67
N THR A 160 -30.57 32.89 31.60
CA THR A 160 -31.32 34.15 31.40
C THR A 160 -30.64 35.33 32.07
N ASN A 161 -30.20 35.14 33.33
CA ASN A 161 -29.78 36.26 34.18
C ASN A 161 -28.26 36.42 34.28
N TYR A 162 -27.48 35.37 33.98
CA TYR A 162 -26.04 35.33 34.26
C TYR A 162 -25.17 35.05 33.02
N GLN A 163 -25.72 35.12 31.79
CA GLN A 163 -24.93 34.91 30.56
C GLN A 163 -23.72 35.84 30.47
N THR A 164 -23.89 37.12 30.80
CA THR A 164 -22.81 38.12 30.76
C THR A 164 -21.66 37.78 31.71
N VAL A 165 -22.00 37.24 32.89
CA VAL A 165 -21.02 36.77 33.87
C VAL A 165 -20.25 35.57 33.34
N VAL A 166 -20.93 34.61 32.71
CA VAL A 166 -20.26 33.47 32.08
C VAL A 166 -19.34 33.92 30.94
N CYS A 167 -19.74 34.91 30.12
CA CYS A 167 -18.85 35.53 29.14
C CYS A 167 -17.61 36.15 29.80
N SER A 168 -17.78 36.93 30.87
CA SER A 168 -16.65 37.54 31.59
C SER A 168 -15.67 36.49 32.12
N LEU A 169 -16.15 35.36 32.62
CA LEU A 169 -15.31 34.25 33.07
C LEU A 169 -14.54 33.57 31.93
N LEU A 170 -15.17 33.38 30.77
CA LEU A 170 -14.50 32.82 29.59
C LEU A 170 -13.44 33.76 28.99
N GLN A 171 -13.63 35.07 29.15
CA GLN A 171 -12.74 36.11 28.62
C GLN A 171 -11.68 36.58 29.62
N ASP A 172 -11.67 36.03 30.84
CA ASP A 172 -10.75 36.43 31.92
C ASP A 172 -9.28 36.31 31.49
N GLN A 173 -8.50 37.35 31.78
CA GLN A 173 -7.04 37.42 31.55
C GLN A 173 -6.27 37.70 32.84
N GLY A 174 -6.94 37.68 34.00
CA GLY A 174 -6.32 37.91 35.29
C GLY A 174 -5.51 36.71 35.81
N ALA A 175 -4.97 36.86 37.02
CA ALA A 175 -4.15 35.82 37.67
C ALA A 175 -4.88 34.48 37.87
N HIS A 176 -6.22 34.50 37.95
CA HIS A 176 -7.06 33.30 38.13
C HIS A 176 -7.75 32.85 36.84
N ALA A 177 -7.35 33.36 35.67
CA ALA A 177 -8.01 33.09 34.38
C ALA A 177 -8.21 31.60 34.09
N MET A 178 -7.26 30.74 34.44
CA MET A 178 -7.41 29.29 34.23
C MET A 178 -8.58 28.71 35.04
N SER A 179 -8.76 29.14 36.29
CA SER A 179 -9.85 28.69 37.16
C SER A 179 -11.19 29.22 36.67
N SER A 180 -11.27 30.51 36.35
CA SER A 180 -12.45 31.18 35.80
C SER A 180 -12.96 30.51 34.52
N LYS A 181 -12.07 30.32 33.54
CA LYS A 181 -12.39 29.66 32.27
C LYS A 181 -12.82 28.21 32.47
N ALA A 182 -12.12 27.47 33.33
CA ALA A 182 -12.44 26.07 33.60
C ALA A 182 -13.81 25.94 34.26
N CYS A 183 -14.14 26.82 35.23
CA CYS A 183 -15.45 26.87 35.83
C CYS A 183 -16.55 27.15 34.80
N ALA A 184 -16.38 28.18 33.97
CA ALA A 184 -17.35 28.52 32.95
C ALA A 184 -17.60 27.36 31.97
N LEU A 185 -16.53 26.70 31.49
CA LEU A 185 -16.64 25.55 30.59
C LEU A 185 -17.36 24.36 31.25
N ARG A 186 -17.04 24.06 32.52
CA ARG A 186 -17.73 22.99 33.24
C ARG A 186 -19.20 23.32 33.49
N LEU A 187 -19.52 24.57 33.80
CA LEU A 187 -20.89 25.02 33.96
C LEU A 187 -21.67 24.87 32.65
N LEU A 188 -21.11 25.33 31.53
CA LEU A 188 -21.73 25.17 30.21
C LEU A 188 -21.90 23.70 29.82
N LYS A 189 -20.93 22.84 30.17
CA LYS A 189 -21.08 21.38 30.05
C LYS A 189 -22.29 20.88 30.84
N ALA A 190 -22.43 21.30 32.10
CA ALA A 190 -23.56 20.91 32.93
C ALA A 190 -24.90 21.42 32.37
N VAL A 191 -24.95 22.63 31.82
CA VAL A 191 -26.12 23.15 31.10
C VAL A 191 -26.52 22.24 29.94
N LEU A 192 -25.56 21.81 29.12
CA LEU A 192 -25.82 20.91 27.99
C LEU A 192 -26.32 19.52 28.44
N LEU A 193 -25.80 18.99 29.54
CA LEU A 193 -26.22 17.68 30.06
C LEU A 193 -27.59 17.72 30.74
N VAL A 194 -27.99 18.85 31.32
CA VAL A 194 -29.29 19.01 32.00
C VAL A 194 -30.41 19.36 31.00
N ASP A 195 -30.16 20.27 30.07
CA ASP A 195 -31.17 20.77 29.11
C ASP A 195 -30.53 21.21 27.78
N GLY A 196 -29.83 20.27 27.14
CA GLY A 196 -29.12 20.50 25.89
C GLY A 196 -30.03 20.84 24.72
N GLU A 197 -31.22 20.26 24.63
CA GLU A 197 -32.17 20.51 23.53
C GLU A 197 -32.60 21.98 23.44
N THR A 198 -32.75 22.64 24.60
CA THR A 198 -33.19 24.04 24.67
C THR A 198 -32.05 25.02 24.48
N TYR A 199 -30.93 24.84 25.19
CA TYR A 199 -29.92 25.90 25.34
C TYR A 199 -28.68 25.76 24.45
N TRP A 200 -28.56 24.70 23.65
CA TRP A 200 -27.34 24.50 22.87
C TRP A 200 -26.96 25.67 21.94
N ARG A 201 -27.96 26.35 21.34
CA ARG A 201 -27.72 27.53 20.49
C ARG A 201 -27.18 28.70 21.30
N ASP A 202 -27.72 28.90 22.49
CA ASP A 202 -27.29 29.96 23.40
C ASP A 202 -25.88 29.71 23.89
N VAL A 203 -25.56 28.46 24.26
CA VAL A 203 -24.21 28.04 24.65
C VAL A 203 -23.21 28.27 23.50
N LEU A 204 -23.54 27.83 22.28
CA LEU A 204 -22.66 28.05 21.12
C LEU A 204 -22.45 29.54 20.83
N ARG A 205 -23.52 30.34 20.85
CA ARG A 205 -23.44 31.80 20.65
C ARG A 205 -22.58 32.47 21.72
N LEU A 206 -22.70 32.03 22.97
CA LEU A 206 -21.93 32.55 24.09
C LEU A 206 -20.43 32.27 23.90
N VAL A 207 -20.08 31.05 23.49
CA VAL A 207 -18.68 30.69 23.22
C VAL A 207 -18.15 31.36 21.97
N ASP A 208 -18.94 31.46 20.89
CA ASP A 208 -18.57 32.18 19.67
C ASP A 208 -18.24 33.66 19.98
N SER A 209 -19.04 34.31 20.83
CA SER A 209 -18.78 35.71 21.24
C SER A 209 -17.54 35.87 22.12
N SER A 210 -17.07 34.79 22.74
CA SER A 210 -15.93 34.79 23.67
C SER A 210 -14.65 34.19 23.07
N SER A 211 -14.74 33.53 21.91
CA SER A 211 -13.65 32.69 21.39
C SER A 211 -12.37 33.46 21.09
N SER A 212 -12.47 34.72 20.68
CA SER A 212 -11.31 35.57 20.36
C SER A 212 -10.43 35.88 21.57
N LYS A 213 -11.02 35.99 22.77
CA LYS A 213 -10.31 36.25 24.03
C LYS A 213 -10.11 34.99 24.87
N MET A 214 -10.85 33.92 24.61
CA MET A 214 -10.75 32.68 25.39
C MET A 214 -9.35 32.05 25.29
N GLY A 215 -8.70 32.10 24.11
CA GLY A 215 -7.30 31.71 23.94
C GLY A 215 -7.02 30.21 24.13
N MET A 216 -8.00 29.32 23.91
CA MET A 216 -7.87 27.89 24.25
C MET A 216 -6.73 27.15 23.53
N GLY A 217 -6.24 27.67 22.41
CA GLY A 217 -5.09 27.09 21.69
C GLY A 217 -3.77 27.21 22.46
N GLU A 218 -3.68 28.14 23.41
CA GLU A 218 -2.44 28.41 24.17
C GLU A 218 -2.28 27.51 25.40
N TYR A 219 -3.37 26.86 25.85
CA TYR A 219 -3.35 26.04 27.06
C TYR A 219 -3.08 24.56 26.73
N ARG A 220 -2.00 24.04 27.34
CA ARG A 220 -1.63 22.62 27.32
C ARG A 220 -2.02 21.93 28.63
N GLU A 221 -2.18 20.62 28.61
CA GLU A 221 -2.35 19.86 29.84
C GLU A 221 -1.03 19.86 30.64
N SER A 222 -1.11 20.25 31.91
CA SER A 222 0.02 20.24 32.84
C SER A 222 -0.35 19.47 34.10
N LEU A 223 0.58 18.63 34.57
CA LEU A 223 0.44 17.92 35.84
C LEU A 223 0.56 18.87 37.05
N ALA A 224 1.26 20.01 36.88
CA ALA A 224 1.39 21.01 37.93
C ALA A 224 0.11 21.83 38.01
N ARG A 225 -0.60 21.74 39.14
CA ARG A 225 -1.78 22.57 39.40
C ARG A 225 -1.32 23.93 39.94
N PRO A 226 -1.77 25.06 39.37
CA PRO A 226 -1.57 26.37 39.97
C PRO A 226 -2.12 26.39 41.39
N GLU A 227 -1.47 27.14 42.27
CA GLU A 227 -1.89 27.29 43.66
C GLU A 227 -3.33 27.84 43.72
N GLY A 228 -4.20 27.19 44.50
CA GLY A 228 -5.62 27.55 44.60
C GLY A 228 -6.53 27.01 43.49
N PHE A 229 -6.03 26.28 42.49
CA PHE A 229 -6.87 25.66 41.46
C PHE A 229 -7.57 24.40 41.97
N ILE A 230 -8.91 24.40 41.97
CA ILE A 230 -9.74 23.29 42.42
C ILE A 230 -10.31 22.52 41.21
N GLY A 231 -9.97 21.23 41.10
CA GLY A 231 -10.51 20.29 40.10
C GLY A 231 -9.53 19.84 39.00
N ASN A 232 -10.09 19.29 37.91
CA ASN A 232 -9.33 18.80 36.75
C ASN A 232 -8.75 19.97 35.93
N SER A 233 -7.67 19.76 35.16
CA SER A 233 -7.04 20.83 34.36
C SER A 233 -8.05 21.61 33.49
N LEU A 234 -7.76 22.88 33.19
CA LEU A 234 -8.55 23.68 32.24
C LEU A 234 -8.72 22.95 30.90
N ARG A 235 -7.65 22.26 30.48
CA ARG A 235 -7.63 21.48 29.25
C ARG A 235 -8.63 20.32 29.26
N THR A 236 -8.67 19.54 30.34
CA THR A 236 -9.68 18.49 30.53
C THR A 236 -11.10 19.05 30.57
N ALA A 237 -11.32 20.18 31.26
CA ALA A 237 -12.63 20.85 31.27
C ALA A 237 -13.09 21.27 29.87
N PHE A 238 -12.16 21.76 29.03
CA PHE A 238 -12.45 22.10 27.64
C PHE A 238 -12.76 20.87 26.79
N ILE A 239 -12.02 19.78 26.96
CA ILE A 239 -12.30 18.50 26.28
C ILE A 239 -13.70 18.01 26.65
N GLU A 240 -13.99 17.86 27.95
CA GLU A 240 -15.29 17.41 28.44
C GLU A 240 -16.44 18.29 27.93
N PHE A 241 -16.24 19.61 27.88
CA PHE A 241 -17.21 20.55 27.31
C PHE A 241 -17.49 20.28 25.83
N ASN A 242 -16.45 20.08 25.02
CA ASN A 242 -16.63 19.78 23.59
C ASN A 242 -17.31 18.42 23.37
N LEU A 243 -16.94 17.40 24.16
CA LEU A 243 -17.53 16.06 24.02
C LEU A 243 -19.01 16.01 24.43
N ALA A 244 -19.47 16.95 25.26
CA ALA A 244 -20.89 17.05 25.62
C ALA A 244 -21.80 17.43 24.43
N PHE A 245 -21.25 18.00 23.35
CA PHE A 245 -22.01 18.21 22.10
C PHE A 245 -22.09 16.96 21.22
N LEU A 246 -21.38 15.89 21.57
CA LEU A 246 -21.25 14.69 20.75
C LEU A 246 -22.00 13.51 21.37
N ILE A 247 -21.73 13.24 22.65
CA ILE A 247 -22.19 12.03 23.34
C ILE A 247 -23.71 12.07 23.54
N ASP A 248 -24.41 11.08 22.96
CA ASP A 248 -25.85 10.87 23.10
C ASP A 248 -26.72 12.10 22.73
N THR A 249 -26.22 12.93 21.80
CA THR A 249 -26.94 14.12 21.32
C THR A 249 -27.52 13.93 19.90
N PRO A 250 -28.54 14.69 19.50
CA PRO A 250 -29.06 14.65 18.13
C PRO A 250 -27.98 15.04 17.11
N THR A 251 -27.95 14.39 15.94
CA THR A 251 -26.94 14.67 14.88
C THR A 251 -26.90 16.13 14.46
N GLN A 252 -28.03 16.85 14.55
CA GLN A 252 -28.05 18.30 14.27
C GLN A 252 -27.07 19.05 15.17
N LEU A 253 -26.99 18.71 16.45
CA LEU A 253 -26.08 19.33 17.40
C LEU A 253 -24.63 19.09 17.03
N VAL A 254 -24.28 17.84 16.72
CA VAL A 254 -22.95 17.44 16.24
C VAL A 254 -22.54 18.27 15.02
N ARG A 255 -23.45 18.46 14.07
CA ARG A 255 -23.20 19.26 12.85
C ARG A 255 -22.94 20.73 13.16
N PHE A 256 -23.69 21.34 14.08
CA PHE A 256 -23.46 22.72 14.49
C PHE A 256 -22.14 22.90 15.22
N TRP A 257 -21.76 21.95 16.07
CA TRP A 257 -20.46 21.95 16.73
C TRP A 257 -19.31 21.78 15.72
N LEU A 258 -19.41 20.84 14.77
CA LEU A 258 -18.40 20.63 13.73
C LEU A 258 -18.19 21.87 12.85
N ALA A 259 -19.22 22.70 12.67
CA ALA A 259 -19.12 23.96 11.93
C ALA A 259 -18.37 25.07 12.69
N ARG A 260 -17.96 24.86 13.96
CA ARG A 260 -17.25 25.84 14.79
C ARG A 260 -15.76 25.55 14.84
N HIS A 261 -15.03 26.13 13.89
CA HIS A 261 -13.58 26.04 13.83
C HIS A 261 -12.90 26.51 15.13
N SER A 262 -13.44 27.54 15.80
CA SER A 262 -12.96 28.08 17.09
C SER A 262 -13.03 27.08 18.25
N LEU A 263 -13.80 26.01 18.13
CA LEU A 263 -13.90 24.93 19.11
C LEU A 263 -13.10 23.71 18.67
N VAL A 264 -13.32 23.27 17.43
CA VAL A 264 -12.73 22.03 16.88
C VAL A 264 -11.22 22.17 16.73
N HIS A 265 -10.71 23.29 16.20
CA HIS A 265 -9.27 23.45 15.97
C HIS A 265 -8.48 23.45 17.29
N PRO A 266 -8.80 24.27 18.32
CA PRO A 266 -8.11 24.20 19.61
C PRO A 266 -8.28 22.86 20.32
N LEU A 267 -9.40 22.14 20.11
CA LEU A 267 -9.58 20.81 20.67
C LEU A 267 -8.53 19.85 20.12
N VAL A 268 -8.32 19.83 18.81
CA VAL A 268 -7.39 18.88 18.18
C VAL A 268 -5.92 19.31 18.34
N LEU A 269 -5.63 20.61 18.20
CA LEU A 269 -4.27 21.17 18.15
C LEU A 269 -3.37 20.69 19.30
N ASN A 270 -3.88 20.66 20.53
CA ASN A 270 -3.09 20.34 21.72
C ASN A 270 -3.20 18.88 22.17
N LEU A 271 -3.88 17.99 21.42
CA LEU A 271 -3.98 16.57 21.78
C LEU A 271 -2.62 15.88 21.88
N VAL A 272 -1.62 16.35 21.13
CA VAL A 272 -0.22 15.89 21.20
C VAL A 272 0.35 15.99 22.62
N TYR A 273 -0.15 16.94 23.41
CA TYR A 273 0.30 17.23 24.78
C TYR A 273 -0.70 16.77 25.86
N ASP A 274 -1.82 16.16 25.47
CA ASP A 274 -2.85 15.73 26.42
C ASP A 274 -2.55 14.32 26.97
N SER A 275 -3.12 13.98 28.11
CA SER A 275 -2.97 12.67 28.75
C SER A 275 -3.56 11.54 27.88
N THR A 276 -3.00 10.34 28.04
CA THR A 276 -3.45 9.12 27.34
C THR A 276 -4.97 8.93 27.39
N ALA A 277 -5.57 9.12 28.56
CA ALA A 277 -7.01 8.98 28.76
C ALA A 277 -7.81 10.00 27.94
N ASN A 278 -7.39 11.27 27.96
CA ASN A 278 -8.03 12.34 27.22
C ASN A 278 -7.96 12.11 25.71
N VAL A 279 -6.77 11.76 25.19
CA VAL A 279 -6.58 11.51 23.76
C VAL A 279 -7.45 10.35 23.28
N ILE A 280 -7.41 9.22 24.00
CA ILE A 280 -8.23 8.04 23.66
C ILE A 280 -9.72 8.38 23.70
N LEU A 281 -10.17 9.11 24.73
CA LEU A 281 -11.56 9.53 24.85
C LEU A 281 -11.99 10.39 23.66
N VAL A 282 -11.19 11.39 23.27
CA VAL A 282 -11.49 12.26 22.13
C VAL A 282 -11.53 11.47 20.82
N MET A 283 -10.50 10.66 20.53
CA MET A 283 -10.44 9.88 19.29
C MET A 283 -11.61 8.90 19.17
N LYS A 284 -11.92 8.15 20.24
CA LYS A 284 -13.04 7.19 20.24
C LYS A 284 -14.40 7.90 20.11
N THR A 285 -14.56 9.06 20.74
CA THR A 285 -15.81 9.83 20.66
C THR A 285 -16.00 10.40 19.26
N LEU A 286 -14.96 10.98 18.65
CA LEU A 286 -15.02 11.45 17.27
C LEU A 286 -15.26 10.30 16.28
N ARG A 287 -14.65 9.14 16.48
CA ARG A 287 -14.93 7.94 15.68
C ARG A 287 -16.42 7.58 15.73
N LYS A 288 -16.95 7.35 16.94
CA LYS A 288 -18.33 6.88 17.14
C LYS A 288 -19.39 7.89 16.65
N TYR A 289 -19.24 9.17 16.99
CA TYR A 289 -20.29 10.17 16.76
C TYR A 289 -20.10 11.02 15.50
N VAL A 290 -18.89 11.04 14.92
CA VAL A 290 -18.59 11.79 13.68
C VAL A 290 -18.31 10.88 12.50
N LEU A 291 -17.40 9.89 12.59
CA LEU A 291 -17.07 9.02 11.45
C LEU A 291 -18.13 7.96 11.17
N ASP A 292 -18.58 7.28 12.22
CA ASP A 292 -19.54 6.17 12.09
C ASP A 292 -20.98 6.68 11.88
N ASN A 293 -21.23 7.97 12.09
CA ASN A 293 -22.51 8.61 11.85
C ASN A 293 -22.77 8.80 10.34
N ALA A 294 -23.88 8.24 9.83
CA ALA A 294 -24.23 8.30 8.41
C ALA A 294 -24.91 9.61 8.00
N ASP A 295 -25.41 10.39 8.97
CA ASP A 295 -26.18 11.61 8.74
C ASP A 295 -25.29 12.86 8.61
N ILE A 296 -23.97 12.71 8.77
CA ILE A 296 -23.01 13.78 8.49
C ILE A 296 -22.77 13.84 6.98
N ASP A 297 -23.10 14.97 6.37
CA ASP A 297 -22.98 15.13 4.93
C ASP A 297 -21.59 15.57 4.48
N LYS A 298 -21.40 15.50 3.15
CA LYS A 298 -20.20 15.96 2.44
C LYS A 298 -19.80 17.39 2.77
N TYR A 299 -20.75 18.30 2.91
CA TYR A 299 -20.45 19.71 3.13
C TYR A 299 -19.78 19.89 4.49
N ILE A 300 -20.37 19.31 5.55
CA ILE A 300 -19.84 19.37 6.91
C ILE A 300 -18.43 18.76 6.99
N TYR A 301 -18.19 17.57 6.43
CA TYR A 301 -16.83 16.99 6.44
C TYR A 301 -15.80 17.93 5.78
N ARG A 302 -16.14 18.51 4.64
CA ARG A 302 -15.21 19.37 3.89
C ARG A 302 -14.91 20.69 4.56
N THR A 303 -15.87 21.26 5.29
CA THR A 303 -15.71 22.54 6.01
C THR A 303 -15.15 22.35 7.42
N ALA A 304 -15.46 21.24 8.09
CA ALA A 304 -15.00 20.97 9.45
C ALA A 304 -13.54 20.49 9.47
N PHE A 305 -13.15 19.61 8.56
CA PHE A 305 -11.77 19.10 8.48
C PHE A 305 -10.92 19.94 7.53
N THR A 306 -10.61 21.15 8.00
CA THR A 306 -9.68 22.07 7.33
C THR A 306 -8.25 21.51 7.30
N PRO A 307 -7.35 22.00 6.42
CA PRO A 307 -5.95 21.58 6.41
C PRO A 307 -5.27 21.69 7.78
N ASP A 308 -5.56 22.75 8.55
CA ASP A 308 -4.97 22.96 9.89
C ASP A 308 -5.44 21.89 10.89
N ILE A 309 -6.72 21.54 10.88
CA ILE A 309 -7.27 20.48 11.74
C ILE A 309 -6.71 19.12 11.33
N LEU A 310 -6.61 18.83 10.04
CA LEU A 310 -6.04 17.58 9.55
C LEU A 310 -4.54 17.47 9.90
N LYS A 311 -3.79 18.58 9.79
CA LYS A 311 -2.40 18.64 10.22
C LYS A 311 -2.26 18.36 11.71
N ALA A 312 -3.10 18.97 12.54
CA ALA A 312 -3.11 18.72 13.98
C ALA A 312 -3.46 17.26 14.33
N LEU A 313 -4.42 16.65 13.62
CA LEU A 313 -4.75 15.22 13.77
C LEU A 313 -3.58 14.31 13.40
N VAL A 314 -2.87 14.65 12.33
CA VAL A 314 -1.71 13.89 11.85
C VAL A 314 -0.52 14.03 12.81
N HIS A 315 -0.30 15.22 13.38
CA HIS A 315 0.72 15.42 14.41
C HIS A 315 0.48 14.58 15.68
N LEU A 316 -0.73 14.03 15.88
CA LEU A 316 -1.00 13.12 17.00
C LEU A 316 -0.16 11.83 16.95
N TYR A 317 0.36 11.44 15.78
CA TYR A 317 1.32 10.34 15.70
C TYR A 317 2.66 10.64 16.38
N GLU A 318 2.92 11.91 16.69
CA GLU A 318 4.10 12.40 17.40
C GLU A 318 3.78 12.74 18.86
N TRP A 319 2.76 12.09 19.43
CA TRP A 319 2.30 12.33 20.80
C TRP A 319 3.45 12.33 21.81
N VAL A 320 3.53 13.43 22.57
CA VAL A 320 4.53 13.69 23.62
C VAL A 320 3.89 13.57 25.00
N GLY A 321 2.58 13.73 25.11
CA GLY A 321 1.86 13.71 26.37
C GLY A 321 2.08 14.96 27.23
N PRO A 322 1.51 14.99 28.45
CA PRO A 322 1.57 16.13 29.34
C PRO A 322 2.99 16.49 29.75
N GLU A 323 3.24 17.79 29.93
CA GLU A 323 4.55 18.26 30.37
C GLU A 323 4.98 17.59 31.69
N LYS A 324 6.24 17.14 31.74
CA LYS A 324 6.88 16.48 32.90
C LYS A 324 6.34 15.08 33.22
N MET A 325 5.58 14.45 32.32
CA MET A 325 5.18 13.05 32.45
C MET A 325 6.19 12.12 31.78
N GLU A 326 6.59 11.05 32.46
CA GLU A 326 7.32 9.96 31.82
C GLU A 326 6.38 9.15 30.92
N ILE A 327 6.70 9.08 29.62
CA ILE A 327 5.91 8.37 28.63
C ILE A 327 6.22 6.88 28.72
N LYS A 328 5.22 6.06 29.02
CA LYS A 328 5.33 4.60 28.90
C LYS A 328 5.07 4.20 27.45
N GLU A 329 5.86 3.26 26.92
CA GLU A 329 5.67 2.74 25.56
C GLU A 329 4.26 2.16 25.32
N GLN A 330 3.67 1.52 26.34
CA GLN A 330 2.30 1.02 26.26
C GLN A 330 1.27 2.15 26.08
N ASP A 331 1.46 3.27 26.78
CA ASP A 331 0.58 4.42 26.67
C ASP A 331 0.69 5.05 25.28
N LYS A 332 1.92 5.17 24.76
CA LYS A 332 2.16 5.61 23.39
C LYS A 332 1.47 4.70 22.37
N HIS A 333 1.62 3.38 22.50
CA HIS A 333 0.94 2.43 21.61
C HIS A 333 -0.59 2.58 21.64
N ASN A 334 -1.18 2.73 22.83
CA ASN A 334 -2.62 2.92 22.97
C ASN A 334 -3.11 4.22 22.33
N VAL A 335 -2.34 5.31 22.46
CA VAL A 335 -2.63 6.59 21.79
C VAL A 335 -2.55 6.46 20.28
N LEU A 336 -1.47 5.88 19.76
CA LEU A 336 -1.27 5.70 18.31
C LEU A 336 -2.35 4.80 17.70
N SER A 337 -2.75 3.74 18.40
CA SER A 337 -3.86 2.87 17.99
C SER A 337 -5.18 3.64 17.93
N ALA A 338 -5.52 4.42 18.96
CA ALA A 338 -6.74 5.22 18.97
C ALA A 338 -6.72 6.32 17.88
N ALA A 339 -5.56 6.93 17.63
CA ALA A 339 -5.38 7.90 16.56
C ALA A 339 -5.55 7.24 15.18
N GLU A 340 -4.96 6.07 14.94
CA GLU A 340 -5.11 5.33 13.69
C GLU A 340 -6.57 4.96 13.42
N GLU A 341 -7.29 4.43 14.42
CA GLU A 341 -8.69 4.05 14.32
C GLU A 341 -9.61 5.19 13.84
N PHE A 342 -9.21 6.45 14.03
CA PHE A 342 -9.92 7.64 13.58
C PHE A 342 -9.31 8.24 12.31
N VAL A 343 -8.02 8.55 12.31
CA VAL A 343 -7.34 9.31 11.25
C VAL A 343 -7.23 8.51 9.95
N LEU A 344 -6.97 7.20 10.03
CA LEU A 344 -6.84 6.37 8.85
C LEU A 344 -8.18 6.31 8.08
N PRO A 345 -9.33 5.90 8.65
CA PRO A 345 -10.61 5.95 7.94
C PRO A 345 -11.02 7.35 7.49
N LEU A 346 -10.68 8.40 8.25
CA LEU A 346 -10.97 9.78 7.86
C LEU A 346 -10.30 10.16 6.52
N LEU A 347 -9.04 9.76 6.35
CA LEU A 347 -8.21 10.14 5.19
C LEU A 347 -8.23 9.11 4.04
N THR A 348 -8.66 7.88 4.28
CA THR A 348 -8.70 6.83 3.24
C THR A 348 -10.11 6.44 2.81
N SER A 349 -11.14 6.73 3.61
CA SER A 349 -12.51 6.38 3.23
C SER A 349 -13.14 7.41 2.29
N ARG A 350 -13.72 6.94 1.18
CA ARG A 350 -14.57 7.77 0.31
C ARG A 350 -15.84 8.28 1.01
N ARG A 351 -16.26 7.62 2.10
CA ARG A 351 -17.43 8.03 2.91
C ARG A 351 -17.22 9.38 3.61
N CYS A 352 -15.97 9.73 3.93
CA CYS A 352 -15.63 10.98 4.59
C CYS A 352 -15.55 12.16 3.62
N PHE A 353 -15.70 11.92 2.30
CA PHE A 353 -15.71 12.92 1.23
C PHE A 353 -14.47 13.86 1.14
N LEU A 354 -13.39 13.53 1.86
CA LEU A 354 -12.08 14.17 1.77
C LEU A 354 -11.29 13.64 0.58
N VAL A 355 -11.43 12.35 0.28
CA VAL A 355 -10.88 11.70 -0.92
C VAL A 355 -11.66 12.18 -2.16
N PRO A 356 -10.97 12.55 -3.27
CA PRO A 356 -11.60 12.83 -4.56
C PRO A 356 -12.48 11.67 -5.06
N LYS A 357 -13.51 11.98 -5.87
CA LYS A 357 -14.42 10.95 -6.41
C LYS A 357 -13.81 10.18 -7.57
N SER A 358 -13.08 10.87 -8.44
CA SER A 358 -12.33 10.33 -9.56
C SER A 358 -10.87 10.78 -9.46
N ILE A 359 -10.01 10.06 -10.16
CA ILE A 359 -8.58 10.33 -10.24
C ILE A 359 -8.38 11.41 -11.31
N ASP A 360 -7.88 12.57 -10.90
CA ASP A 360 -7.56 13.68 -11.79
C ASP A 360 -6.03 13.89 -11.81
N LEU A 361 -5.38 13.45 -12.89
CA LEU A 361 -3.94 13.58 -13.07
C LEU A 361 -3.48 15.02 -13.37
N GLU A 362 -4.38 15.89 -13.83
CA GLU A 362 -4.06 17.30 -14.09
C GLU A 362 -4.07 18.12 -12.81
N ARG A 363 -4.96 17.78 -11.88
CA ARG A 363 -5.14 18.49 -10.62
C ARG A 363 -4.95 17.58 -9.41
N ALA A 364 -3.68 17.29 -9.11
CA ALA A 364 -3.32 16.61 -7.88
C ALA A 364 -3.85 17.34 -6.63
N SER A 365 -4.42 16.59 -5.69
CA SER A 365 -5.04 17.14 -4.48
C SER A 365 -4.03 17.93 -3.62
N PRO A 366 -4.16 19.28 -3.51
CA PRO A 366 -3.21 20.10 -2.75
C PRO A 366 -3.23 19.77 -1.26
N ARG A 367 -4.40 19.38 -0.75
CA ARG A 367 -4.59 18.97 0.65
C ARG A 367 -3.77 17.73 0.99
N TYR A 368 -3.85 16.68 0.17
CA TYR A 368 -3.10 15.46 0.42
C TYR A 368 -1.59 15.68 0.23
N ARG A 369 -1.20 16.50 -0.76
CA ARG A 369 0.20 16.90 -0.94
C ARG A 369 0.76 17.60 0.31
N GLN A 370 0.04 18.57 0.87
CA GLN A 370 0.46 19.28 2.08
C GLN A 370 0.54 18.35 3.30
N LEU A 371 -0.45 17.47 3.49
CA LEU A 371 -0.44 16.51 4.62
C LEU A 371 0.70 15.51 4.52
N LEU A 372 1.00 15.00 3.32
CA LEU A 372 2.15 14.12 3.11
C LEU A 372 3.47 14.87 3.32
N GLN A 373 3.51 16.18 3.03
CA GLN A 373 4.68 16.99 3.33
C GLN A 373 4.87 17.19 4.83
N ASP A 374 3.78 17.43 5.56
CA ASP A 374 3.82 17.54 7.02
C ASP A 374 4.16 16.21 7.70
N LEU A 375 3.84 15.06 7.08
CA LEU A 375 4.24 13.73 7.54
C LEU A 375 5.71 13.39 7.26
N LYS A 376 6.41 14.19 6.47
CA LYS A 376 7.75 13.86 5.99
C LYS A 376 8.78 14.01 7.11
N HIS A 377 9.02 12.92 7.83
CA HIS A 377 10.07 12.82 8.84
C HIS A 377 11.01 11.64 8.58
N THR A 378 12.26 11.74 9.04
CA THR A 378 13.29 10.71 8.83
C THR A 378 13.01 9.40 9.59
N HIS A 379 12.13 9.44 10.59
CA HIS A 379 11.77 8.31 11.45
C HIS A 379 10.26 8.09 11.46
N LEU A 380 9.69 7.76 10.29
CA LEU A 380 8.27 7.41 10.17
C LEU A 380 7.94 6.15 10.99
N HIS A 381 7.02 6.29 11.94
CA HIS A 381 6.47 5.16 12.69
C HIS A 381 5.64 4.23 11.78
N GLU A 382 5.44 2.97 12.20
CA GLU A 382 4.63 2.00 11.44
C GLU A 382 3.21 2.50 11.11
N TYR A 383 2.55 3.14 12.08
CA TYR A 383 1.25 3.77 11.90
C TYR A 383 1.24 4.88 10.85
N GLN A 384 2.25 5.76 10.88
CA GLN A 384 2.40 6.83 9.88
C GLN A 384 2.66 6.25 8.49
N ARG A 385 3.47 5.19 8.39
CA ARG A 385 3.70 4.48 7.12
C ARG A 385 2.41 3.90 6.55
N ARG A 386 1.61 3.21 7.38
CA ARG A 386 0.28 2.70 6.96
C ARG A 386 -0.64 3.83 6.50
N LEU A 387 -0.64 4.97 7.18
CA LEU A 387 -1.40 6.14 6.75
C LEU A 387 -0.93 6.68 5.39
N VAL A 388 0.38 6.86 5.19
CA VAL A 388 0.95 7.32 3.91
C VAL A 388 0.55 6.37 2.78
N MET A 389 0.70 5.07 2.99
CA MET A 389 0.31 4.06 2.00
C MET A 389 -1.18 4.12 1.67
N GLY A 390 -2.05 4.18 2.69
CA GLY A 390 -3.50 4.28 2.47
C GLY A 390 -3.93 5.60 1.80
N MET A 391 -3.24 6.71 2.07
CA MET A 391 -3.49 7.99 1.40
C MET A 391 -3.12 7.92 -0.09
N LEU A 392 -1.97 7.32 -0.41
CA LEU A 392 -1.52 7.14 -1.79
C LEU A 392 -2.38 6.14 -2.55
N GLU A 393 -2.89 5.11 -1.88
CA GLU A 393 -3.76 4.11 -2.49
C GLU A 393 -5.07 4.74 -3.01
N MET A 394 -5.57 5.72 -2.26
CA MET A 394 -6.83 6.39 -2.56
C MET A 394 -6.66 7.60 -3.49
N CYS A 395 -5.50 8.25 -3.47
CA CYS A 395 -5.16 9.44 -4.25
C CYS A 395 -3.85 9.24 -5.04
N PRO A 396 -3.85 8.41 -6.10
CA PRO A 396 -2.67 8.11 -6.89
C PRO A 396 -2.03 9.35 -7.52
N GLU A 397 -2.81 10.38 -7.84
CA GLU A 397 -2.34 11.61 -8.48
C GLU A 397 -1.28 12.35 -7.67
N VAL A 398 -1.15 12.05 -6.37
CA VAL A 398 -0.14 12.65 -5.48
C VAL A 398 1.17 11.85 -5.47
N ILE A 399 1.19 10.60 -5.94
CA ILE A 399 2.37 9.71 -5.97
C ILE A 399 3.60 10.40 -6.57
N PRO A 400 3.53 11.04 -7.76
CA PRO A 400 4.68 11.76 -8.33
C PRO A 400 5.34 12.76 -7.37
N ALA A 401 4.53 13.59 -6.72
CA ALA A 401 5.02 14.60 -5.79
C ALA A 401 5.55 13.98 -4.50
N THR A 402 4.93 12.90 -4.04
CA THR A 402 5.36 12.18 -2.84
C THR A 402 6.69 11.48 -3.06
N LEU A 403 6.89 10.82 -4.20
CA LEU A 403 8.16 10.17 -4.54
C LEU A 403 9.29 11.18 -4.73
N ASP A 404 9.02 12.34 -5.34
CA ASP A 404 10.02 13.41 -5.41
C ASP A 404 10.40 13.91 -4.01
N MET A 405 9.41 14.09 -3.14
CA MET A 405 9.60 14.56 -1.77
C MET A 405 10.28 13.54 -0.85
N TYR A 406 9.83 12.29 -0.83
CA TYR A 406 10.31 11.21 0.03
C TYR A 406 11.54 10.52 -0.55
N GLY A 407 11.79 10.62 -1.86
CA GLY A 407 12.96 10.05 -2.51
C GLY A 407 14.28 10.55 -1.95
N GLY A 408 14.31 11.80 -1.44
CA GLY A 408 15.47 12.34 -0.72
C GLY A 408 15.81 11.60 0.59
N MET A 409 14.87 10.84 1.16
CA MET A 409 15.09 10.01 2.35
C MET A 409 15.86 8.73 2.05
N LEU A 410 16.08 8.39 0.77
CA LEU A 410 16.93 7.27 0.38
C LEU A 410 18.38 7.44 0.87
N LYS A 411 18.79 8.69 1.13
CA LYS A 411 20.07 9.06 1.78
C LYS A 411 20.23 8.46 3.17
N THR A 412 19.12 8.17 3.87
CA THR A 412 19.15 7.56 5.19
C THR A 412 19.43 6.07 5.04
N LYS A 413 20.35 5.51 5.84
CA LYS A 413 20.70 4.07 5.84
C LYS A 413 19.58 3.15 6.39
N SER A 414 18.34 3.65 6.54
CA SER A 414 17.23 2.93 7.15
C SER A 414 16.58 1.98 6.13
N GLU A 415 16.62 0.67 6.42
CA GLU A 415 15.96 -0.37 5.61
C GLU A 415 14.44 -0.16 5.51
N HIS A 416 13.82 0.29 6.60
CA HIS A 416 12.39 0.59 6.67
C HIS A 416 11.93 1.68 5.69
N VAL A 417 12.78 2.68 5.44
CA VAL A 417 12.50 3.76 4.48
C VAL A 417 12.64 3.25 3.06
N ARG A 418 13.65 2.42 2.80
CA ARG A 418 13.84 1.77 1.49
C ARG A 418 12.65 0.88 1.16
N GLU A 419 12.21 0.05 2.09
CA GLU A 419 11.07 -0.83 1.91
C GLU A 419 9.77 -0.04 1.67
N MET A 420 9.54 1.04 2.41
CA MET A 420 8.40 1.93 2.16
C MET A 420 8.45 2.55 0.75
N LEU A 421 9.61 3.04 0.29
CA LEU A 421 9.74 3.59 -1.07
C LEU A 421 9.47 2.53 -2.15
N LYS A 422 9.93 1.29 -1.95
CA LYS A 422 9.59 0.16 -2.84
C LYS A 422 8.08 -0.07 -2.86
N GLN A 423 7.45 -0.12 -1.68
CA GLN A 423 6.00 -0.29 -1.58
C GLN A 423 5.24 0.84 -2.28
N ILE A 424 5.70 2.09 -2.22
CA ILE A 424 5.09 3.20 -2.96
C ILE A 424 5.20 3.00 -4.47
N LEU A 425 6.37 2.58 -4.98
CA LEU A 425 6.57 2.31 -6.41
C LEU A 425 5.75 1.11 -6.92
N LEU A 426 5.47 0.13 -6.06
CA LEU A 426 4.69 -1.07 -6.38
C LEU A 426 3.19 -0.95 -6.04
N LEU A 427 2.76 0.15 -5.42
CA LEU A 427 1.44 0.29 -4.80
C LEU A 427 0.28 0.07 -5.77
N HIS A 428 0.43 0.55 -7.00
CA HIS A 428 -0.59 0.45 -8.02
C HIS A 428 -0.14 -0.38 -9.19
N LYS A 429 -0.94 -1.40 -9.48
CA LYS A 429 -0.79 -2.15 -10.73
C LYS A 429 -1.17 -1.23 -11.89
N PRO A 430 -0.31 -1.11 -12.91
CA PRO A 430 -0.58 -0.23 -14.06
C PRO A 430 -1.95 -0.50 -14.71
N ASP A 431 -2.33 -1.78 -14.86
CA ASP A 431 -3.62 -2.20 -15.42
C ASP A 431 -4.83 -1.62 -14.67
N GLU A 432 -4.81 -1.70 -13.34
CA GLU A 432 -5.93 -1.27 -12.50
C GLU A 432 -6.05 0.25 -12.44
N LEU A 433 -4.92 0.95 -12.43
CA LEU A 433 -4.91 2.41 -12.38
C LEU A 433 -5.40 2.99 -13.71
N ILE A 434 -4.83 2.51 -14.81
CA ILE A 434 -5.15 2.98 -16.16
C ILE A 434 -6.62 2.74 -16.49
N ALA A 435 -7.18 1.59 -16.07
CA ALA A 435 -8.61 1.30 -16.23
C ALA A 435 -9.54 2.26 -15.46
N LYS A 436 -9.06 2.88 -14.37
CA LYS A 436 -9.83 3.84 -13.55
C LYS A 436 -9.72 5.28 -14.03
N LEU A 437 -8.84 5.58 -14.98
CA LEU A 437 -8.68 6.92 -15.55
C LEU A 437 -9.87 7.27 -16.46
N GLU A 438 -10.27 8.53 -16.44
CA GLU A 438 -11.29 9.03 -17.36
C GLU A 438 -10.76 9.08 -18.80
N LYS A 439 -11.62 8.85 -19.80
CA LYS A 439 -11.24 8.84 -21.23
C LYS A 439 -10.72 10.20 -21.75
N THR A 440 -10.80 11.24 -20.95
CA THR A 440 -10.46 12.64 -21.28
C THR A 440 -9.06 13.05 -20.79
N VAL A 441 -8.26 12.14 -20.22
CA VAL A 441 -6.92 12.48 -19.71
C VAL A 441 -6.00 12.93 -20.85
N THR A 442 -5.34 14.07 -20.67
CA THR A 442 -4.39 14.58 -21.67
C THR A 442 -3.09 13.78 -21.69
N ALA A 443 -2.52 13.59 -22.88
CA ALA A 443 -1.23 12.91 -23.05
C ALA A 443 -0.09 13.57 -22.23
N LYS A 444 -0.16 14.89 -21.98
CA LYS A 444 0.81 15.60 -21.14
C LYS A 444 0.69 15.20 -19.68
N ALA A 445 -0.52 15.13 -19.14
CA ALA A 445 -0.75 14.77 -17.74
C ALA A 445 -0.37 13.30 -17.49
N LEU A 446 -0.77 12.40 -18.40
CA LEU A 446 -0.41 10.99 -18.31
C LEU A 446 1.10 10.78 -18.43
N SER A 447 1.75 11.46 -19.39
CA SER A 447 3.22 11.42 -19.55
C SER A 447 3.93 11.85 -18.26
N ASN A 448 3.57 13.02 -17.73
CA ASN A 448 4.15 13.54 -16.50
C ASN A 448 3.92 12.58 -15.32
N PHE A 449 2.72 12.01 -15.21
CA PHE A 449 2.40 11.04 -14.16
C PHE A 449 3.28 9.79 -14.28
N VAL A 450 3.33 9.14 -15.44
CA VAL A 450 4.10 7.90 -15.66
C VAL A 450 5.59 8.15 -15.40
N VAL A 451 6.14 9.21 -15.99
CA VAL A 451 7.58 9.52 -15.87
C VAL A 451 7.93 9.88 -14.43
N GLN A 452 7.15 10.70 -13.73
CA GLN A 452 7.50 11.12 -12.37
C GLN A 452 7.16 10.08 -11.30
N SER A 453 6.18 9.19 -11.54
CA SER A 453 5.86 8.10 -10.62
C SER A 453 6.79 6.90 -10.75
N THR A 454 7.32 6.63 -11.94
CA THR A 454 8.26 5.51 -12.15
C THR A 454 9.72 5.94 -12.08
N LEU A 455 10.04 7.17 -12.51
CA LEU A 455 11.39 7.73 -12.57
C LEU A 455 11.52 9.05 -11.77
N PRO A 456 11.27 9.04 -10.44
CA PRO A 456 11.40 10.21 -9.59
C PRO A 456 12.83 10.78 -9.60
N ARG A 457 12.90 12.11 -9.71
CA ARG A 457 14.16 12.85 -9.88
C ARG A 457 15.09 12.70 -8.67
N THR A 458 14.58 12.90 -7.46
CA THR A 458 15.40 12.87 -6.24
C THR A 458 16.04 11.51 -5.96
N MET A 459 15.37 10.41 -6.32
CA MET A 459 15.92 9.06 -6.21
C MET A 459 17.03 8.83 -7.24
N LEU A 460 16.81 9.22 -8.50
CA LEU A 460 17.81 9.10 -9.57
C LEU A 460 19.07 9.95 -9.30
N GLU A 461 18.91 11.18 -8.80
CA GLU A 461 20.04 12.03 -8.39
C GLU A 461 20.86 11.40 -7.25
N HIS A 462 20.18 10.77 -6.28
CA HIS A 462 20.87 10.09 -5.19
C HIS A 462 21.59 8.84 -5.67
N ILE A 463 20.93 7.98 -6.44
CA ILE A 463 21.55 6.77 -7.01
C ILE A 463 22.74 7.16 -7.88
N GLY A 464 22.58 8.20 -8.71
CA GLY A 464 23.63 8.74 -9.57
C GLY A 464 24.85 9.27 -8.81
N THR A 465 24.73 9.72 -7.56
CA THR A 465 25.89 10.16 -6.76
C THR A 465 26.51 9.00 -5.96
N VAL A 466 25.69 8.05 -5.55
CA VAL A 466 26.12 6.94 -4.69
C VAL A 466 26.75 5.78 -5.44
N LEU A 467 26.33 5.53 -6.68
CA LEU A 467 26.78 4.40 -7.48
C LEU A 467 28.31 4.33 -7.62
N ASP A 468 28.97 5.48 -7.71
CA ASP A 468 30.43 5.56 -7.87
C ASP A 468 31.19 5.66 -6.52
N THR A 469 30.53 6.09 -5.45
CA THR A 469 31.20 6.50 -4.20
C THR A 469 31.22 5.41 -3.13
N GLN A 470 30.20 4.56 -3.03
CA GLN A 470 30.07 3.58 -1.94
C GLN A 470 29.66 2.20 -2.45
N ARG A 471 30.59 1.24 -2.44
CA ARG A 471 30.38 -0.14 -2.93
C ARG A 471 29.28 -0.91 -2.19
N GLU A 472 29.04 -0.58 -0.93
CA GLU A 472 27.99 -1.17 -0.08
C GLU A 472 26.57 -0.82 -0.55
N ASN A 473 26.42 0.24 -1.32
CA ASN A 473 25.13 0.77 -1.74
C ASN A 473 24.67 0.26 -3.12
N ILE A 474 25.57 -0.38 -3.87
CA ILE A 474 25.29 -0.93 -5.21
C ILE A 474 24.08 -1.88 -5.21
N PRO A 475 23.91 -2.81 -4.24
CA PRO A 475 22.76 -3.72 -4.22
C PRO A 475 21.40 -3.03 -4.28
N TYR A 476 21.15 -2.06 -3.40
CA TYR A 476 19.86 -1.38 -3.39
C TYR A 476 19.73 -0.44 -4.59
N CYS A 477 20.81 0.19 -5.06
CA CYS A 477 20.77 1.03 -6.25
C CYS A 477 20.29 0.23 -7.46
N PHE A 478 20.83 -0.96 -7.71
CA PHE A 478 20.39 -1.81 -8.82
C PHE A 478 18.98 -2.34 -8.64
N GLU A 479 18.60 -2.72 -7.43
CA GLU A 479 17.23 -3.14 -7.14
C GLU A 479 16.20 -2.03 -7.46
N PHE A 480 16.45 -0.80 -7.00
CA PHE A 480 15.57 0.34 -7.31
C PHE A 480 15.56 0.69 -8.79
N LEU A 481 16.72 0.73 -9.46
CA LEU A 481 16.78 1.02 -10.89
C LEU A 481 16.04 -0.03 -11.73
N ALA A 482 16.20 -1.32 -11.40
CA ALA A 482 15.48 -2.41 -12.08
C ALA A 482 13.97 -2.25 -11.91
N LEU A 483 13.52 -1.99 -10.68
CA LEU A 483 12.11 -1.80 -10.37
C LEU A 483 11.51 -0.58 -11.09
N MET A 484 12.23 0.55 -11.10
CA MET A 484 11.80 1.80 -11.73
C MET A 484 11.64 1.64 -13.25
N VAL A 485 12.61 1.01 -13.91
CA VAL A 485 12.58 0.81 -15.37
C VAL A 485 11.55 -0.24 -15.78
N ALA A 486 11.45 -1.35 -15.03
CA ALA A 486 10.43 -2.38 -15.28
C ALA A 486 9.00 -1.81 -15.13
N ARG A 487 8.75 -1.03 -14.07
CA ARG A 487 7.44 -0.35 -13.92
C ARG A 487 7.16 0.64 -15.04
N CYS A 488 8.17 1.39 -15.50
CA CYS A 488 8.01 2.28 -16.64
C CYS A 488 7.60 1.51 -17.91
N GLU A 489 8.26 0.38 -18.20
CA GLU A 489 7.89 -0.50 -19.31
C GLU A 489 6.45 -1.03 -19.18
N GLU A 490 6.07 -1.53 -18.01
CA GLU A 490 4.70 -2.02 -17.77
C GLU A 490 3.65 -0.93 -18.04
N TYR A 491 3.86 0.30 -17.53
CA TYR A 491 2.97 1.42 -17.82
C TYR A 491 2.86 1.70 -19.33
N LEU A 492 3.98 1.68 -20.05
CA LEU A 492 3.98 1.89 -21.50
C LEU A 492 3.21 0.81 -22.26
N LEU A 493 3.39 -0.47 -21.89
CA LEU A 493 2.69 -1.61 -22.50
C LEU A 493 1.18 -1.55 -22.24
N VAL A 494 0.77 -1.21 -21.02
CA VAL A 494 -0.65 -1.11 -20.67
C VAL A 494 -1.31 0.07 -21.37
N ILE A 495 -0.64 1.23 -21.44
CA ILE A 495 -1.16 2.39 -22.18
C ILE A 495 -1.36 2.03 -23.66
N GLU A 496 -0.41 1.33 -24.27
CA GLU A 496 -0.48 0.87 -25.66
C GLU A 496 -1.65 -0.09 -25.89
N ARG A 497 -1.92 -1.00 -24.96
CA ARG A 497 -3.05 -1.94 -25.03
C ARG A 497 -4.41 -1.28 -24.74
N SER A 498 -4.44 -0.29 -23.87
CA SER A 498 -5.68 0.33 -23.37
C SER A 498 -6.41 1.18 -24.42
N GLY A 499 -5.70 1.67 -25.45
CA GLY A 499 -6.26 2.58 -26.45
C GLY A 499 -6.72 3.92 -25.90
N LEU A 500 -6.27 4.33 -24.69
CA LEU A 500 -6.67 5.58 -24.05
C LEU A 500 -6.15 6.84 -24.76
N LEU A 501 -5.04 6.73 -25.49
CA LEU A 501 -4.40 7.84 -26.19
C LEU A 501 -4.33 7.56 -27.69
N ASP A 502 -4.43 8.64 -28.47
CA ASP A 502 -4.11 8.61 -29.89
C ASP A 502 -2.63 8.25 -30.13
N GLN A 503 -2.30 7.82 -31.36
CA GLN A 503 -0.93 7.46 -31.74
C GLN A 503 0.09 8.57 -31.44
N PHE A 504 -0.28 9.84 -31.60
CA PHE A 504 0.57 10.99 -31.25
C PHE A 504 0.78 11.12 -29.73
N GLY A 505 -0.26 10.88 -28.94
CA GLY A 505 -0.17 10.87 -27.48
C GLY A 505 0.73 9.76 -26.96
N LEU A 506 0.60 8.55 -27.51
CA LEU A 506 1.46 7.41 -27.18
C LEU A 506 2.94 7.70 -27.51
N LYS A 507 3.22 8.26 -28.70
CA LYS A 507 4.57 8.66 -29.09
C LYS A 507 5.16 9.70 -28.13
N LYS A 508 4.35 10.66 -27.68
CA LYS A 508 4.78 11.66 -26.71
C LYS A 508 5.16 11.03 -25.36
N VAL A 509 4.32 10.15 -24.81
CA VAL A 509 4.61 9.45 -23.55
C VAL A 509 5.90 8.64 -23.66
N LYS A 510 6.07 7.88 -24.75
CA LYS A 510 7.31 7.11 -25.01
C LYS A 510 8.53 8.04 -25.12
N LEU A 511 8.43 9.14 -25.85
CA LEU A 511 9.53 10.10 -26.03
C LEU A 511 9.92 10.79 -24.71
N ASP A 512 8.96 11.22 -23.90
CA ASP A 512 9.22 11.86 -22.62
C ASP A 512 9.90 10.88 -21.63
N ALA A 513 9.48 9.61 -21.63
CA ALA A 513 10.14 8.55 -20.86
C ALA A 513 11.58 8.32 -21.32
N ILE A 514 11.82 8.20 -22.64
CA ILE A 514 13.16 8.07 -23.23
C ILE A 514 14.04 9.26 -22.85
N ASN A 515 13.53 10.50 -23.00
CA ASN A 515 14.26 11.71 -22.68
C ASN A 515 14.65 11.76 -21.20
N LYS A 516 13.76 11.33 -20.29
CA LYS A 516 14.07 11.28 -18.87
C LYS A 516 15.16 10.26 -18.56
N ILE A 517 15.10 9.09 -19.20
CA ILE A 517 16.11 8.03 -19.03
C ILE A 517 17.47 8.54 -19.55
N LEU A 518 17.52 9.10 -20.76
CA LEU A 518 18.76 9.63 -21.34
C LEU A 518 19.42 10.73 -20.50
N THR A 519 18.63 11.54 -19.80
CA THR A 519 19.14 12.71 -19.05
C THR A 519 19.51 12.42 -17.60
N MET A 520 18.76 11.56 -16.90
CA MET A 520 18.87 11.38 -15.44
C MET A 520 19.26 9.97 -15.02
N PHE A 521 19.05 8.97 -15.86
CA PHE A 521 19.39 7.59 -15.53
C PHE A 521 20.92 7.40 -15.62
N PRO A 522 21.56 6.60 -14.74
CA PRO A 522 22.98 6.30 -14.85
C PRO A 522 23.30 5.76 -16.25
N SER A 523 24.41 6.16 -16.88
CA SER A 523 24.78 5.62 -18.19
C SER A 523 25.07 4.12 -18.11
N VAL A 524 24.92 3.41 -19.23
CA VAL A 524 25.17 1.98 -19.29
C VAL A 524 26.60 1.65 -18.85
N ASP A 525 27.58 2.46 -19.27
CA ASP A 525 28.99 2.30 -18.87
C ASP A 525 29.19 2.39 -17.35
N ARG A 526 28.43 3.26 -16.66
CA ARG A 526 28.48 3.39 -15.19
C ARG A 526 27.83 2.19 -14.49
N ILE A 527 26.72 1.69 -15.01
CA ILE A 527 26.08 0.46 -14.51
C ILE A 527 27.06 -0.72 -14.63
N MET A 528 27.74 -0.85 -15.78
CA MET A 528 28.72 -1.91 -16.01
C MET A 528 29.96 -1.78 -15.12
N ALA A 529 30.47 -0.56 -14.90
CA ALA A 529 31.57 -0.31 -13.99
C ALA A 529 31.22 -0.67 -12.54
N ALA A 530 30.03 -0.28 -12.08
CA ALA A 530 29.52 -0.64 -10.75
C ALA A 530 29.30 -2.16 -10.62
N MET A 531 28.78 -2.80 -11.66
CA MET A 531 28.60 -4.25 -11.71
C MET A 531 29.93 -4.99 -11.60
N LYS A 532 30.96 -4.56 -12.35
CA LYS A 532 32.33 -5.09 -12.24
C LYS A 532 32.88 -4.91 -10.82
N SER A 533 32.74 -3.71 -10.24
CA SER A 533 33.20 -3.44 -8.88
C SER A 533 32.48 -4.26 -7.81
N HIS A 534 31.20 -4.60 -8.00
CA HIS A 534 30.44 -5.42 -7.06
C HIS A 534 30.74 -6.91 -7.22
N ARG A 535 30.94 -7.37 -8.46
CA ARG A 535 31.35 -8.75 -8.77
C ARG A 535 32.67 -9.11 -8.10
N ASP A 536 33.64 -8.20 -8.14
CA ASP A 536 34.98 -8.44 -7.60
C ASP A 536 35.03 -8.31 -6.05
N ASN A 537 33.91 -7.96 -5.39
CA ASN A 537 33.83 -7.82 -3.93
C ASN A 537 33.39 -9.13 -3.24
N ASN A 538 34.35 -9.85 -2.65
CA ASN A 538 34.08 -11.13 -1.98
C ASN A 538 33.31 -11.04 -0.65
N ALA A 539 33.19 -9.85 -0.06
CA ALA A 539 32.50 -9.63 1.22
C ALA A 539 31.01 -9.27 1.07
N ALA A 540 30.52 -9.07 -0.17
CA ALA A 540 29.14 -8.66 -0.40
C ALA A 540 28.14 -9.83 -0.23
N PRO A 541 27.05 -9.65 0.54
CA PRO A 541 25.96 -10.62 0.63
C PRO A 541 25.09 -10.60 -0.64
N LYS A 542 24.57 -11.76 -1.08
CA LYS A 542 23.62 -11.92 -2.21
C LYS A 542 24.07 -11.25 -3.53
N ARG A 543 25.30 -11.56 -3.95
CA ARG A 543 25.90 -11.03 -5.18
C ARG A 543 25.09 -11.41 -6.42
N GLU A 544 24.60 -12.63 -6.47
CA GLU A 544 23.79 -13.18 -7.54
C GLU A 544 22.53 -12.35 -7.83
N VAL A 545 21.81 -11.92 -6.79
CA VAL A 545 20.57 -11.15 -6.91
C VAL A 545 20.85 -9.73 -7.42
N THR A 546 21.94 -9.12 -6.95
CA THR A 546 22.34 -7.77 -7.38
C THR A 546 22.74 -7.75 -8.86
N LEU A 547 23.48 -8.78 -9.30
CA LEU A 547 23.86 -8.93 -10.70
C LEU A 547 22.64 -9.27 -11.58
N GLU A 548 21.69 -10.04 -11.07
CA GLU A 548 20.42 -10.31 -11.73
C GLU A 548 19.64 -9.01 -12.02
N HIS A 549 19.52 -8.11 -11.03
CA HIS A 549 18.90 -6.80 -11.22
C HIS A 549 19.60 -5.95 -12.28
N ALA A 550 20.94 -5.98 -12.33
CA ALA A 550 21.68 -5.28 -13.38
C ALA A 550 21.33 -5.81 -14.79
N MET A 551 21.19 -7.14 -14.93
CA MET A 551 20.76 -7.74 -16.20
C MET A 551 19.31 -7.40 -16.54
N ASP A 552 18.41 -7.35 -15.56
CA ASP A 552 17.02 -6.95 -15.79
C ASP A 552 16.92 -5.52 -16.32
N ILE A 553 17.72 -4.59 -15.78
CA ILE A 553 17.81 -3.22 -16.30
C ILE A 553 18.21 -3.25 -17.79
N LEU A 554 19.27 -3.98 -18.14
CA LEU A 554 19.75 -4.06 -19.53
C LEU A 554 18.68 -4.67 -20.45
N LEU A 555 18.04 -5.76 -20.05
CA LEU A 555 17.02 -6.42 -20.85
C LEU A 555 15.83 -5.51 -21.15
N VAL A 556 15.33 -4.78 -20.15
CA VAL A 556 14.23 -3.82 -20.35
C VAL A 556 14.67 -2.66 -21.23
N CYS A 557 15.88 -2.12 -21.00
CA CYS A 557 16.43 -1.03 -21.81
C CYS A 557 16.62 -1.43 -23.29
N ILE A 558 17.06 -2.65 -23.57
CA ILE A 558 17.23 -3.14 -24.96
C ILE A 558 15.88 -3.28 -25.67
N ARG A 559 14.86 -3.79 -24.97
CA ARG A 559 13.53 -4.02 -25.54
C ARG A 559 12.76 -2.73 -25.81
N THR A 560 12.77 -1.82 -24.83
CA THR A 560 11.86 -0.67 -24.81
C THR A 560 12.57 0.67 -25.03
N PHE A 561 13.84 0.79 -24.66
CA PHE A 561 14.60 2.05 -24.66
C PHE A 561 15.90 1.98 -25.49
N ARG A 562 15.81 1.47 -26.73
CA ARG A 562 16.99 1.23 -27.59
C ARG A 562 17.91 2.44 -27.75
N ALA A 563 17.37 3.65 -27.86
CA ALA A 563 18.15 4.89 -27.97
C ALA A 563 19.12 5.13 -26.78
N TYR A 564 18.79 4.61 -25.59
CA TYR A 564 19.67 4.68 -24.42
C TYR A 564 20.86 3.72 -24.51
N ILE A 565 20.69 2.57 -25.17
CA ILE A 565 21.78 1.64 -25.47
C ILE A 565 22.67 2.19 -26.58
N ASP A 566 22.07 2.70 -27.66
CA ASP A 566 22.80 3.23 -28.83
C ASP A 566 23.66 4.45 -28.47
N ALA A 567 23.30 5.19 -27.42
CA ALA A 567 24.05 6.35 -26.93
C ALA A 567 25.32 5.98 -26.11
N SER A 568 25.55 4.71 -25.79
CA SER A 568 26.67 4.26 -24.95
C SER A 568 27.78 3.60 -25.77
N SER A 569 29.02 3.67 -25.27
CA SER A 569 30.18 2.88 -25.75
C SER A 569 30.06 1.37 -25.46
N PHE A 570 28.90 0.94 -25.00
CA PHE A 570 28.46 -0.40 -24.64
C PHE A 570 29.03 -1.55 -25.50
N MET A 571 29.18 -1.36 -26.81
CA MET A 571 29.55 -2.41 -27.78
C MET A 571 30.96 -2.99 -27.59
N THR A 572 31.91 -2.28 -26.96
CA THR A 572 33.32 -2.75 -26.92
C THR A 572 33.70 -3.51 -25.64
N THR A 573 32.97 -3.32 -24.54
CA THR A 573 33.41 -3.78 -23.19
C THR A 573 32.49 -4.85 -22.58
N PHE A 574 31.34 -5.16 -23.19
CA PHE A 574 30.37 -6.10 -22.62
C PHE A 574 30.89 -7.56 -22.60
N ARG A 575 31.74 -7.95 -23.55
CA ARG A 575 32.29 -9.32 -23.66
C ARG A 575 33.12 -9.70 -22.43
N ASP A 576 33.98 -8.80 -21.94
CA ASP A 576 34.84 -9.07 -20.79
C ASP A 576 34.12 -9.09 -19.44
N ILE A 577 32.96 -8.42 -19.36
CA ILE A 577 32.20 -8.28 -18.11
C ILE A 577 31.11 -9.34 -18.01
N LEU A 578 30.44 -9.71 -19.09
CA LEU A 578 29.34 -10.68 -19.05
C LEU A 578 29.80 -12.14 -19.07
N ILE A 579 30.99 -12.42 -19.60
CA ILE A 579 31.45 -13.79 -19.90
C ILE A 579 32.45 -14.31 -18.86
N LYS A 580 33.03 -13.43 -18.03
CA LYS A 580 33.85 -13.88 -16.90
C LYS A 580 32.94 -14.45 -15.81
N PRO A 581 33.13 -15.74 -15.41
CA PRO A 581 32.33 -16.34 -14.35
C PRO A 581 32.52 -15.53 -13.06
N ALA A 582 31.41 -15.11 -12.46
CA ALA A 582 31.41 -14.33 -11.22
C ALA A 582 31.79 -15.17 -9.98
N TYR A 583 31.90 -16.49 -10.15
CA TYR A 583 32.19 -17.46 -9.10
C TYR A 583 33.54 -18.13 -9.33
N HIS A 584 34.26 -18.38 -8.23
CA HIS A 584 35.56 -19.08 -8.23
C HIS A 584 35.41 -20.57 -7.86
N SER A 585 34.20 -21.02 -7.48
CA SER A 585 33.92 -22.39 -7.01
C SER A 585 32.64 -22.95 -7.65
N THR A 586 32.73 -24.19 -8.13
CA THR A 586 31.66 -24.97 -8.80
C THR A 586 30.42 -25.22 -7.91
N LEU A 587 30.54 -25.07 -6.59
CA LEU A 587 29.42 -25.22 -5.65
C LEU A 587 28.48 -24.01 -5.64
N VAL A 588 28.96 -22.82 -6.03
CA VAL A 588 28.19 -21.57 -6.02
C VAL A 588 27.56 -21.29 -7.39
N GLU A 589 27.98 -22.01 -8.43
CA GLU A 589 27.49 -21.92 -9.83
C GLU A 589 25.96 -21.95 -9.92
N ARG A 590 25.29 -22.79 -9.10
CA ARG A 590 23.82 -22.91 -9.09
C ARG A 590 23.10 -21.60 -8.77
N TYR A 591 23.70 -20.73 -7.96
CA TYR A 591 23.10 -19.45 -7.57
C TYR A 591 23.24 -18.37 -8.65
N TYR A 592 24.22 -18.49 -9.55
CA TYR A 592 24.47 -17.51 -10.62
C TYR A 592 23.80 -17.87 -11.96
N LEU A 593 23.18 -19.04 -12.06
CA LEU A 593 22.58 -19.54 -13.31
C LEU A 593 21.53 -18.58 -13.90
N ASN A 594 20.72 -17.92 -13.05
CA ASN A 594 19.74 -16.93 -13.51
C ASN A 594 20.40 -15.68 -14.09
N TYR A 595 21.48 -15.21 -13.46
CA TYR A 595 22.27 -14.07 -13.96
C TYR A 595 22.92 -14.40 -15.30
N GLU A 596 23.58 -15.55 -15.41
CA GLU A 596 24.27 -15.97 -16.64
C GLU A 596 23.28 -16.19 -17.78
N PHE A 597 22.11 -16.77 -17.48
CA PHE A 597 21.05 -16.94 -18.46
C PHE A 597 20.52 -15.59 -18.96
N LYS A 598 20.30 -14.61 -18.06
CA LYS A 598 19.89 -13.26 -18.45
C LYS A 598 21.00 -12.52 -19.21
N ALA A 599 22.28 -12.72 -18.84
CA ALA A 599 23.42 -12.16 -19.57
C ALA A 599 23.49 -12.70 -21.01
N ILE A 600 23.20 -13.99 -21.21
CA ILE A 600 23.11 -14.58 -22.56
C ILE A 600 21.95 -13.95 -23.35
N LYS A 601 20.79 -13.75 -22.73
CA LYS A 601 19.67 -13.04 -23.38
C LYS A 601 20.06 -11.63 -23.81
N VAL A 602 20.80 -10.90 -22.98
CA VAL A 602 21.34 -9.57 -23.30
C VAL A 602 22.24 -9.68 -24.54
N ILE A 603 23.20 -10.62 -24.57
CA ILE A 603 24.11 -10.82 -25.71
C ILE A 603 23.35 -11.16 -26.99
N ILE A 604 22.39 -12.08 -26.93
CA ILE A 604 21.56 -12.48 -28.09
C ILE A 604 20.81 -11.28 -28.67
N LEU A 605 20.24 -10.43 -27.83
CA LEU A 605 19.45 -9.27 -28.28
C LEU A 605 20.30 -8.13 -28.87
N LEU A 606 21.56 -8.01 -28.45
CA LEU A 606 22.45 -6.91 -28.83
C LEU A 606 23.32 -7.22 -30.05
N GLU A 607 23.95 -8.39 -30.06
CA GLU A 607 24.77 -8.85 -31.20
C GLU A 607 24.46 -10.31 -31.55
N PRO A 608 23.35 -10.60 -32.25
CA PRO A 608 23.05 -11.94 -32.72
C PRO A 608 24.19 -12.56 -33.55
N GLN A 609 24.96 -11.73 -34.28
CA GLN A 609 26.06 -12.15 -35.15
C GLN A 609 27.32 -12.58 -34.40
N SER A 610 27.52 -12.09 -33.17
CA SER A 610 28.67 -12.44 -32.32
C SER A 610 28.55 -13.84 -31.70
N LEU A 611 27.39 -14.47 -31.89
CA LEU A 611 27.10 -15.87 -31.57
C LEU A 611 27.11 -16.77 -32.80
N SER A 612 27.69 -16.32 -33.92
CA SER A 612 27.95 -17.18 -35.08
C SER A 612 28.76 -18.41 -34.68
N PHE A 613 28.56 -19.54 -35.37
CA PHE A 613 29.23 -20.81 -35.06
C PHE A 613 30.75 -20.76 -35.12
N SER A 614 31.31 -19.75 -35.77
CA SER A 614 32.75 -19.47 -35.85
C SER A 614 33.29 -18.61 -34.69
N SER A 615 32.43 -18.16 -33.77
CA SER A 615 32.80 -17.30 -32.65
C SER A 615 33.26 -18.13 -31.44
N GLU A 616 34.32 -17.66 -30.76
CA GLU A 616 34.85 -18.25 -29.52
C GLU A 616 33.82 -18.31 -28.39
N LEU A 617 32.75 -17.51 -28.48
CA LEU A 617 31.69 -17.42 -27.45
C LEU A 617 30.59 -18.47 -27.60
N PHE A 618 30.46 -19.07 -28.79
CA PHE A 618 29.40 -20.03 -29.10
C PHE A 618 29.44 -21.29 -28.20
N PRO A 619 30.60 -21.93 -27.96
CA PRO A 619 30.71 -23.10 -27.07
C PRO A 619 30.25 -22.83 -25.63
N SER A 620 30.67 -21.69 -25.09
CA SER A 620 30.35 -21.29 -23.71
C SER A 620 28.87 -20.96 -23.54
N VAL A 621 28.29 -20.27 -24.52
CA VAL A 621 26.86 -19.91 -24.53
C VAL A 621 25.98 -21.15 -24.71
N LEU A 622 26.35 -22.08 -25.60
CA LEU A 622 25.60 -23.33 -25.80
C LEU A 622 25.66 -24.22 -24.56
N SER A 623 26.83 -24.31 -23.91
CA SER A 623 27.01 -25.01 -22.63
C SER A 623 26.11 -24.45 -21.52
N LEU A 624 26.06 -23.13 -21.37
CA LEU A 624 25.23 -22.45 -20.36
C LEU A 624 23.73 -22.55 -20.66
N LEU A 625 23.30 -22.37 -21.91
CA LEU A 625 21.89 -22.53 -22.31
C LEU A 625 21.41 -23.97 -22.10
N THR A 626 22.25 -24.95 -22.40
CA THR A 626 21.93 -26.36 -22.17
C THR A 626 21.88 -26.69 -20.68
N LYS A 627 22.80 -26.15 -19.87
CA LYS A 627 22.74 -26.24 -18.41
C LYS A 627 21.47 -25.60 -17.84
N ALA A 628 21.05 -24.44 -18.36
CA ALA A 628 19.82 -23.76 -17.95
C ALA A 628 18.55 -24.54 -18.36
N TYR A 629 18.56 -25.18 -19.53
CA TYR A 629 17.49 -26.07 -20.00
C TYR A 629 17.33 -27.32 -19.10
N LEU A 630 18.43 -27.94 -18.68
CA LEU A 630 18.40 -29.19 -17.91
C LEU A 630 18.18 -28.94 -16.40
N ASN A 631 18.83 -27.92 -15.85
CA ASN A 631 18.87 -27.66 -14.40
C ASN A 631 18.04 -26.44 -13.94
N GLY A 632 17.42 -25.70 -14.86
CA GLY A 632 16.60 -24.52 -14.54
C GLY A 632 15.22 -24.83 -13.93
N THR A 633 14.59 -23.81 -13.36
CA THR A 633 13.17 -23.81 -12.97
C THR A 633 12.27 -23.93 -14.22
N PRO A 634 11.02 -24.39 -14.12
CA PRO A 634 10.17 -24.62 -15.30
C PRO A 634 10.06 -23.41 -16.24
N ASP A 635 9.99 -22.19 -15.68
CA ASP A 635 9.96 -20.95 -16.46
C ASP A 635 11.28 -20.68 -17.18
N VAL A 636 12.42 -20.93 -16.51
CA VAL A 636 13.76 -20.82 -17.11
C VAL A 636 13.97 -21.87 -18.19
N LYS A 637 13.37 -23.07 -18.06
CA LYS A 637 13.43 -24.11 -19.11
C LYS A 637 12.66 -23.69 -20.36
N LEU A 638 11.45 -23.16 -20.21
CA LEU A 638 10.66 -22.66 -21.33
C LEU A 638 11.36 -21.51 -22.04
N ASP A 639 11.88 -20.55 -21.27
CA ASP A 639 12.65 -19.44 -21.83
C ASP A 639 13.96 -19.91 -22.47
N ALA A 640 14.67 -20.88 -21.88
CA ALA A 640 15.91 -21.42 -22.44
C ALA A 640 15.62 -22.11 -23.78
N THR A 641 14.50 -22.83 -23.88
CA THR A 641 14.02 -23.42 -25.13
C THR A 641 13.76 -22.33 -26.18
N ALA A 642 13.07 -21.26 -25.81
CA ALA A 642 12.81 -20.13 -26.72
C ALA A 642 14.12 -19.43 -27.18
N GLN A 643 15.12 -19.30 -26.31
CA GLN A 643 16.43 -18.72 -26.65
C GLN A 643 17.26 -19.68 -27.52
N LEU A 644 17.25 -20.99 -27.26
CA LEU A 644 17.88 -22.01 -28.11
C LEU A 644 17.25 -22.00 -29.50
N LEU A 645 15.91 -21.99 -29.58
CA LEU A 645 15.20 -21.84 -30.85
C LEU A 645 15.59 -20.54 -31.57
N THR A 646 15.71 -19.41 -30.86
CA THR A 646 16.11 -18.13 -31.46
C THR A 646 17.56 -18.18 -31.98
N LEU A 647 18.47 -18.83 -31.26
CA LEU A 647 19.87 -19.01 -31.65
C LEU A 647 20.00 -19.84 -32.94
N PHE A 648 19.22 -20.92 -33.06
CA PHE A 648 19.30 -21.83 -34.19
C PHE A 648 18.35 -21.47 -35.36
N ARG A 649 17.28 -20.70 -35.14
CA ARG A 649 16.32 -20.28 -36.21
C ARG A 649 16.96 -19.42 -37.29
N ASN A 650 17.99 -18.64 -36.95
CA ASN A 650 18.71 -17.81 -37.92
C ASN A 650 19.83 -18.57 -38.67
N THR A 651 19.83 -19.91 -38.60
CA THR A 651 20.92 -20.74 -39.10
C THR A 651 20.40 -21.73 -40.14
N ALA A 652 21.13 -21.88 -41.26
CA ALA A 652 20.77 -22.80 -42.34
C ALA A 652 20.93 -24.29 -41.99
N LEU A 653 21.16 -24.62 -40.71
CA LEU A 653 21.45 -25.98 -40.22
C LEU A 653 20.21 -26.86 -40.06
N PHE A 654 19.10 -26.28 -39.61
CA PHE A 654 17.89 -27.01 -39.19
C PHE A 654 16.65 -26.71 -40.07
N GLY A 655 16.84 -25.96 -41.16
CA GLY A 655 15.74 -25.37 -41.93
C GLY A 655 14.82 -24.51 -41.05
N ASN A 656 13.73 -23.96 -41.58
CA ASN A 656 12.77 -23.19 -40.77
C ASN A 656 11.97 -24.05 -39.75
N ARG A 657 12.42 -25.27 -39.41
CA ARG A 657 11.70 -26.25 -38.58
C ARG A 657 12.20 -26.23 -37.14
N GLY A 658 11.50 -25.51 -36.27
CA GLY A 658 11.82 -25.43 -34.83
C GLY A 658 11.75 -26.77 -34.08
N THR A 659 10.95 -27.73 -34.57
CA THR A 659 10.73 -29.04 -33.93
C THR A 659 11.97 -29.92 -33.92
N GLU A 660 12.84 -29.81 -34.93
CA GLU A 660 14.08 -30.60 -34.98
C GLU A 660 15.06 -30.17 -33.88
N ILE A 661 15.19 -28.86 -33.65
CA ILE A 661 16.04 -28.29 -32.59
C ILE A 661 15.59 -28.85 -31.23
N GLU A 662 14.27 -28.93 -31.00
CA GLU A 662 13.71 -29.48 -29.74
C GLU A 662 14.06 -30.96 -29.53
N PHE A 663 14.11 -31.80 -30.57
CA PHE A 663 14.46 -33.22 -30.42
C PHE A 663 15.89 -33.42 -29.90
N TRP A 664 16.84 -32.63 -30.40
CA TRP A 664 18.23 -32.70 -29.96
C TRP A 664 18.40 -32.31 -28.49
N PHE A 665 17.64 -31.33 -27.99
CA PHE A 665 17.72 -30.91 -26.59
C PHE A 665 16.88 -31.80 -25.66
N GLN A 666 15.71 -32.28 -26.09
CA GLN A 666 14.89 -33.20 -25.29
C GLN A 666 15.54 -34.57 -25.09
N ALA A 667 16.29 -35.07 -26.08
CA ALA A 667 17.02 -36.33 -25.92
C ALA A 667 18.12 -36.25 -24.85
N MET A 668 18.54 -35.05 -24.43
CA MET A 668 19.51 -34.89 -23.33
C MET A 668 18.93 -35.25 -21.97
N ASP A 669 17.60 -35.23 -21.80
CA ASP A 669 16.93 -35.68 -20.59
C ASP A 669 16.99 -37.22 -20.42
N ASP A 670 17.19 -37.95 -21.52
CA ASP A 670 17.21 -39.42 -21.57
C ASP A 670 18.59 -40.02 -21.17
N VAL A 671 19.56 -39.19 -20.77
CA VAL A 671 20.92 -39.60 -20.38
C VAL A 671 20.99 -39.87 -18.86
N GLU A 672 21.23 -41.13 -18.47
CA GLU A 672 21.20 -41.58 -17.06
C GLU A 672 22.30 -40.94 -16.18
N ALA A 673 23.49 -40.67 -16.74
CA ALA A 673 24.61 -40.05 -16.03
C ALA A 673 24.72 -38.54 -16.34
N LYS A 674 24.14 -37.71 -15.47
CA LYS A 674 24.13 -36.24 -15.64
C LYS A 674 25.51 -35.58 -15.65
N GLU A 675 26.55 -36.29 -15.20
CA GLU A 675 27.95 -35.85 -15.24
C GLU A 675 28.54 -35.86 -16.67
N LEU A 676 27.94 -36.61 -17.60
CA LEU A 676 28.39 -36.71 -19.00
C LEU A 676 27.84 -35.58 -19.89
N ILE A 677 26.88 -34.80 -19.38
CA ILE A 677 26.19 -33.74 -20.14
C ILE A 677 27.15 -32.63 -20.60
N PRO A 678 28.09 -32.10 -19.79
CA PRO A 678 29.04 -31.08 -20.25
C PRO A 678 29.98 -31.59 -21.36
N GLU A 679 30.40 -32.86 -21.31
CA GLU A 679 31.21 -33.49 -22.35
C GLU A 679 30.41 -33.70 -23.65
N LEU A 680 29.13 -34.07 -23.52
CA LEU A 680 28.20 -34.19 -24.65
C LEU A 680 27.96 -32.84 -25.34
N VAL A 681 27.76 -31.77 -24.57
CA VAL A 681 27.55 -30.42 -25.13
C VAL A 681 28.80 -29.88 -25.82
N SER A 682 29.99 -30.15 -25.26
CA SER A 682 31.27 -29.86 -25.93
C SER A 682 31.39 -30.61 -27.27
N PHE A 683 31.05 -31.91 -27.29
CA PHE A 683 31.04 -32.69 -28.52
C PHE A 683 30.04 -32.14 -29.56
N LEU A 684 28.81 -31.84 -29.15
CA LEU A 684 27.78 -31.29 -30.03
C LEU A 684 28.18 -29.93 -30.58
N THR A 685 28.79 -29.06 -29.76
CA THR A 685 29.31 -27.77 -30.21
C THR A 685 30.29 -27.95 -31.37
N VAL A 686 31.28 -28.85 -31.22
CA VAL A 686 32.29 -29.12 -32.26
C VAL A 686 31.66 -29.64 -33.55
N GLN A 687 30.63 -30.49 -33.45
CA GLN A 687 29.93 -31.02 -34.63
C GLN A 687 29.02 -29.98 -35.29
N ILE A 688 28.38 -29.10 -34.50
CA ILE A 688 27.58 -27.98 -35.01
C ILE A 688 28.45 -27.01 -35.81
N CYS A 689 29.63 -26.65 -35.30
CA CYS A 689 30.58 -25.80 -36.01
C CYS A 689 31.03 -26.42 -37.34
N LYS A 690 31.38 -27.72 -37.34
CA LYS A 690 31.78 -28.46 -38.56
C LYS A 690 30.63 -28.63 -39.56
N ALA A 691 29.41 -28.82 -39.08
CA ALA A 691 28.23 -28.90 -39.93
C ALA A 691 27.94 -27.54 -40.58
N ALA A 692 28.07 -26.44 -39.82
CA ALA A 692 27.85 -25.08 -40.31
C ALA A 692 28.87 -24.70 -41.39
N GLU A 693 30.15 -25.05 -41.20
CA GLU A 693 31.20 -24.85 -42.19
C GLU A 693 30.94 -25.62 -43.51
N ARG A 694 30.47 -26.87 -43.43
CA ARG A 694 30.15 -27.68 -44.62
C ARG A 694 28.93 -27.15 -45.40
N VAL A 695 27.92 -26.64 -44.70
CA VAL A 695 26.75 -26.01 -45.33
C VAL A 695 27.15 -24.66 -45.96
N GLY A 696 28.02 -23.89 -45.31
CA GLY A 696 28.61 -22.67 -45.89
C GLY A 696 29.45 -22.93 -47.15
N GLN A 697 30.23 -24.01 -47.18
CA GLN A 697 31.04 -24.39 -48.35
C GLN A 697 30.19 -24.88 -49.53
N LYS A 698 29.10 -25.61 -49.29
CA LYS A 698 28.16 -26.01 -50.36
C LYS A 698 27.53 -24.80 -51.06
N ASN A 699 27.15 -23.77 -50.32
CA ASN A 699 26.56 -22.55 -50.88
C ASN A 699 27.57 -21.67 -51.64
N VAL A 700 28.88 -21.82 -51.40
CA VAL A 700 29.95 -21.12 -52.15
C VAL A 700 30.34 -21.91 -53.41
N GLY A 701 30.17 -23.24 -53.42
CA GLY A 701 30.42 -24.09 -54.59
C GLY A 701 29.48 -23.84 -55.76
N ASP A 702 28.23 -23.47 -55.48
CA ASP A 702 27.22 -23.14 -56.50
C ASP A 702 27.37 -21.72 -57.09
N SER A 703 28.35 -20.92 -56.62
CA SER A 703 28.63 -19.56 -57.11
C SER A 703 29.96 -19.45 -57.90
N LYS A 704 30.68 -20.55 -58.15
CA LYS A 704 31.94 -20.55 -58.92
C LYS A 704 31.91 -21.52 -60.09
N THR A 705 31.07 -21.24 -61.09
CA THR A 705 31.26 -21.77 -62.47
C THR A 705 30.87 -20.71 -63.50
N ILE A 706 31.68 -19.65 -63.59
CA ILE A 706 31.97 -19.00 -64.87
C ILE A 706 33.49 -18.78 -64.92
N ASP A 707 34.07 -19.28 -66.01
CA ASP A 707 35.41 -19.10 -66.56
C ASP A 707 36.59 -20.02 -66.20
N SER A 708 37.10 -20.60 -67.30
CA SER A 708 38.48 -20.98 -67.66
C SER A 708 39.02 -22.40 -67.32
N GLY A 709 38.85 -23.31 -68.29
CA GLY A 709 39.95 -23.79 -69.16
C GLY A 709 40.96 -24.85 -68.67
N SER A 710 40.76 -26.10 -69.12
CA SER A 710 41.75 -27.20 -69.39
C SER A 710 42.63 -27.68 -68.22
N THR A 711 42.89 -28.96 -67.96
CA THR A 711 43.19 -30.11 -68.84
C THR A 711 43.18 -31.38 -67.96
N THR A 712 42.69 -32.52 -68.50
CA THR A 712 43.06 -33.95 -68.22
C THR A 712 43.13 -34.46 -66.77
N ALA A 713 42.78 -35.69 -66.40
CA ALA A 713 42.05 -36.84 -66.93
C ALA A 713 42.08 -37.87 -65.77
N ASP A 714 41.10 -38.77 -65.73
CA ASP A 714 41.13 -40.06 -65.04
C ASP A 714 41.05 -40.05 -63.49
N VAL A 715 39.85 -40.33 -62.95
CA VAL A 715 39.37 -41.68 -62.59
C VAL A 715 37.91 -41.57 -62.07
N ILE A 716 36.97 -41.90 -62.97
CA ILE A 716 35.78 -42.77 -62.84
C ILE A 716 34.92 -42.62 -61.57
N ASP A 717 33.70 -42.07 -61.58
CA ASP A 717 32.48 -42.36 -62.38
C ASP A 717 31.73 -43.64 -61.97
N VAL A 718 30.69 -43.49 -61.13
CA VAL A 718 29.40 -44.19 -61.29
C VAL A 718 28.31 -43.28 -60.71
N GLY A 719 27.58 -42.56 -61.56
CA GLY A 719 26.31 -41.94 -61.16
C GLY A 719 25.77 -40.79 -62.00
N ALA A 720 26.52 -40.27 -62.99
CA ALA A 720 26.12 -39.09 -63.76
C ALA A 720 25.49 -39.38 -65.14
N SER A 721 25.32 -40.66 -65.52
CA SER A 721 24.80 -41.04 -66.84
C SER A 721 23.29 -41.25 -66.91
N THR A 722 22.57 -41.21 -65.79
CA THR A 722 21.11 -41.44 -65.75
C THR A 722 20.29 -40.16 -65.94
N GLU A 723 20.72 -39.02 -65.40
CA GLU A 723 19.94 -37.76 -65.42
C GLU A 723 19.86 -37.10 -66.81
N ASN A 724 20.89 -37.24 -67.66
CA ASN A 724 20.92 -36.58 -68.97
C ASN A 724 20.02 -37.26 -70.02
N ASN A 725 19.68 -38.54 -69.82
CA ASN A 725 18.71 -39.24 -70.66
C ASN A 725 17.26 -38.95 -70.23
N GLU A 726 17.03 -38.66 -68.95
CA GLU A 726 15.70 -38.34 -68.42
C GLU A 726 15.24 -36.94 -68.84
N LEU A 727 16.13 -35.93 -68.83
CA LEU A 727 15.82 -34.58 -69.31
C LEU A 727 15.45 -34.54 -70.80
N ARG A 728 16.18 -35.28 -71.66
CA ARG A 728 15.82 -35.40 -73.09
C ARG A 728 14.52 -36.16 -73.32
N ALA A 729 14.24 -37.18 -72.51
CA ALA A 729 12.98 -37.90 -72.56
C ALA A 729 11.80 -37.01 -72.12
N LEU A 730 12.03 -36.08 -71.20
CA LEU A 730 11.04 -35.11 -70.70
C LEU A 730 10.68 -34.06 -71.77
N PHE A 731 11.66 -33.49 -72.47
CA PHE A 731 11.41 -32.57 -73.58
C PHE A 731 10.70 -33.25 -74.77
N ALA A 732 11.05 -34.50 -75.08
CA ALA A 732 10.39 -35.29 -76.14
C ALA A 732 8.97 -35.76 -75.77
N ARG A 733 8.56 -35.62 -74.50
CA ARG A 733 7.22 -35.95 -73.98
C ARG A 733 6.33 -34.70 -73.90
N VAL A 734 6.91 -33.56 -73.54
CA VAL A 734 6.24 -32.24 -73.56
C VAL A 734 5.85 -31.81 -74.99
N GLU A 735 6.66 -32.13 -76.00
CA GLU A 735 6.30 -31.88 -77.42
C GLU A 735 5.19 -32.81 -77.96
N ARG A 736 4.85 -33.89 -77.23
CA ARG A 736 3.80 -34.84 -77.60
C ARG A 736 2.46 -34.60 -76.90
N GLU A 737 2.40 -33.69 -75.92
CA GLU A 737 1.20 -33.43 -75.10
C GLU A 737 0.40 -32.17 -75.53
N THR A 738 0.75 -31.50 -76.64
CA THR A 738 -0.01 -30.36 -77.16
C THR A 738 -1.19 -30.70 -78.07
N ASP A 739 -1.45 -31.97 -78.37
CA ASP A 739 -2.62 -32.37 -79.18
C ASP A 739 -3.42 -33.51 -78.51
N VAL A 740 -4.71 -33.22 -78.25
CA VAL A 740 -5.85 -34.12 -77.91
C VAL A 740 -6.23 -34.24 -76.39
N PRO A 741 -7.53 -34.13 -76.01
CA PRO A 741 -7.96 -33.94 -74.62
C PRO A 741 -8.30 -35.23 -73.83
N VAL A 742 -7.96 -35.18 -72.54
CA VAL A 742 -8.50 -35.84 -71.33
C VAL A 742 -9.30 -37.15 -71.49
N THR A 743 -8.75 -38.25 -70.95
CA THR A 743 -9.44 -39.19 -70.02
C THR A 743 -8.53 -40.39 -69.69
N SER A 744 -7.91 -40.41 -68.51
CA SER A 744 -7.72 -41.65 -67.73
C SER A 744 -7.12 -41.35 -66.35
N ILE A 745 -7.48 -42.22 -65.40
CA ILE A 745 -7.16 -42.20 -63.97
C ILE A 745 -5.64 -42.40 -63.69
N ALA A 746 -4.81 -42.56 -64.72
CA ALA A 746 -3.34 -42.68 -64.61
C ALA A 746 -2.61 -41.36 -64.33
N ALA A 747 -3.27 -40.21 -64.48
CA ALA A 747 -2.69 -38.89 -64.15
C ALA A 747 -2.62 -38.62 -62.64
N ALA A 748 -3.32 -39.39 -61.80
CA ALA A 748 -3.30 -39.23 -60.35
C ALA A 748 -2.07 -39.87 -59.69
N GLU A 749 -1.54 -40.97 -60.23
CA GLU A 749 -0.31 -41.61 -59.73
C GLU A 749 0.97 -40.88 -60.20
N ALA A 750 0.97 -40.31 -61.42
CA ALA A 750 2.13 -39.59 -61.95
C ALA A 750 2.31 -38.16 -61.38
N LEU A 751 1.27 -37.58 -60.76
CA LEU A 751 1.35 -36.31 -60.03
C LEU A 751 1.95 -36.46 -58.62
N LEU A 752 2.00 -37.69 -58.09
CA LEU A 752 2.64 -38.00 -56.81
C LEU A 752 4.16 -38.19 -56.94
N ASP A 753 4.65 -38.61 -58.12
CA ASP A 753 6.09 -38.86 -58.35
C ASP A 753 6.87 -37.62 -58.86
N ALA A 754 6.20 -36.53 -59.25
CA ALA A 754 6.83 -35.37 -59.89
C ALA A 754 7.01 -34.13 -58.97
N GLN A 755 6.87 -34.27 -57.65
CA GLN A 755 7.13 -33.19 -56.67
C GLN A 755 8.12 -33.59 -55.56
N ILE A 756 9.24 -34.22 -55.92
CA ILE A 756 10.37 -34.39 -54.99
C ILE A 756 11.49 -33.41 -55.39
N GLU A 757 11.19 -32.11 -55.34
CA GLU A 757 12.23 -31.13 -55.04
C GLU A 757 12.69 -31.42 -53.60
N ARG A 758 13.89 -31.99 -53.44
CA ARG A 758 14.49 -32.34 -52.14
C ARG A 758 14.45 -31.11 -51.21
N PRO A 759 13.65 -31.10 -50.13
CA PRO A 759 13.62 -29.97 -49.22
C PRO A 759 14.87 -30.00 -48.34
N VAL A 760 15.61 -28.88 -48.37
CA VAL A 760 16.87 -28.59 -47.65
C VAL A 760 16.65 -28.49 -46.13
N ALA A 761 16.23 -29.58 -45.46
CA ALA A 761 15.80 -29.48 -44.04
C ALA A 761 16.54 -30.36 -43.01
N ASP A 762 17.35 -31.36 -43.38
CA ASP A 762 17.90 -32.32 -42.39
C ASP A 762 19.46 -32.37 -42.38
N ASN A 763 20.11 -31.22 -42.65
CA ASN A 763 21.55 -31.15 -42.87
C ASN A 763 22.39 -31.55 -41.63
N PHE A 764 21.92 -31.21 -40.43
CA PHE A 764 22.63 -31.53 -39.18
C PHE A 764 22.46 -33.01 -38.78
N PHE A 765 21.25 -33.55 -38.93
CA PHE A 765 20.98 -34.98 -38.71
C PHE A 765 21.82 -35.85 -39.66
N LEU A 766 21.84 -35.53 -40.96
CA LEU A 766 22.66 -36.22 -41.94
C LEU A 766 24.18 -36.09 -41.65
N HIS A 767 24.64 -34.96 -41.09
CA HIS A 767 26.03 -34.77 -40.73
C HIS A 767 26.46 -35.64 -39.54
N ILE A 768 25.68 -35.68 -38.46
CA ILE A 768 26.01 -36.46 -37.26
C ILE A 768 25.95 -37.96 -37.52
N PHE A 769 24.98 -38.41 -38.33
CA PHE A 769 24.81 -39.82 -38.65
C PHE A 769 25.55 -40.27 -39.92
N SER A 770 26.37 -39.40 -40.52
CA SER A 770 27.26 -39.77 -41.63
C SER A 770 28.40 -40.68 -41.17
N ASN A 771 28.85 -41.57 -42.06
CA ASN A 771 29.98 -42.49 -41.82
C ASN A 771 31.32 -41.77 -41.51
N ALA A 772 31.42 -40.47 -41.81
CA ALA A 772 32.61 -39.66 -41.57
C ALA A 772 32.72 -39.10 -40.13
N THR A 773 31.63 -39.15 -39.34
CA THR A 773 31.58 -38.55 -38.01
C THR A 773 31.82 -39.60 -36.92
N LYS A 774 32.96 -39.52 -36.20
CA LYS A 774 33.26 -40.41 -35.07
C LYS A 774 32.37 -40.05 -33.87
N ARG A 775 31.47 -40.96 -33.48
CA ARG A 775 30.57 -40.82 -32.33
C ARG A 775 31.14 -41.58 -31.11
N PRO A 776 31.30 -40.94 -29.94
CA PRO A 776 31.72 -41.63 -28.72
C PRO A 776 30.66 -42.62 -28.23
N SER A 777 31.05 -43.86 -27.93
CA SER A 777 30.14 -44.92 -27.44
C SER A 777 29.47 -44.60 -26.10
N LYS A 778 30.04 -43.67 -25.32
CA LYS A 778 29.51 -43.18 -24.03
C LYS A 778 28.20 -42.40 -24.17
N PHE A 779 27.86 -41.89 -25.36
CA PHE A 779 26.63 -41.10 -25.61
C PHE A 779 25.56 -41.89 -26.38
N ARG A 780 25.63 -43.22 -26.37
CA ARG A 780 24.74 -44.10 -27.16
C ARG A 780 23.26 -43.91 -26.83
N GLN A 781 22.91 -43.80 -25.55
CA GLN A 781 21.53 -43.55 -25.08
C GLN A 781 20.96 -42.22 -25.61
N TYR A 782 21.80 -41.18 -25.71
CA TYR A 782 21.41 -39.87 -26.26
C TYR A 782 21.04 -39.96 -27.74
N PHE A 783 21.91 -40.57 -28.55
CA PHE A 783 21.65 -40.72 -29.99
C PHE A 783 20.46 -41.64 -30.28
N ASP A 784 20.27 -42.68 -29.48
CA ASP A 784 19.09 -43.54 -29.52
C ASP A 784 17.80 -42.72 -29.26
N GLY A 785 17.80 -41.83 -28.27
CA GLY A 785 16.69 -40.92 -27.96
C GLY A 785 16.37 -39.92 -29.08
N VAL A 786 17.40 -39.34 -29.71
CA VAL A 786 17.22 -38.42 -30.86
C VAL A 786 16.57 -39.16 -32.04
N VAL A 787 17.04 -40.36 -32.37
CA VAL A 787 16.53 -41.15 -33.50
C VAL A 787 15.08 -41.58 -33.28
N LEU A 788 14.72 -42.01 -32.07
CA LEU A 788 13.34 -42.36 -31.72
C LEU A 788 12.40 -41.16 -31.84
N ARG A 789 12.81 -39.98 -31.36
CA ARG A 789 12.00 -38.75 -31.48
C ARG A 789 11.86 -38.30 -32.93
N TYR A 790 12.92 -38.44 -33.74
CA TYR A 790 12.87 -38.18 -35.18
C TYR A 790 11.88 -39.12 -35.90
N LEU A 791 11.88 -40.42 -35.58
CA LEU A 791 10.94 -41.41 -36.12
C LEU A 791 9.48 -41.07 -35.81
N HIS A 792 9.20 -40.57 -34.61
CA HIS A 792 7.83 -40.31 -34.17
C HIS A 792 7.20 -39.03 -34.71
N TYR A 793 8.02 -38.02 -35.03
CA TYR A 793 7.53 -36.67 -35.29
C TYR A 793 7.95 -36.09 -36.65
N ALA A 794 8.77 -36.79 -37.45
CA ALA A 794 9.17 -36.32 -38.78
C ALA A 794 8.17 -36.70 -39.89
N PRO A 795 7.97 -35.84 -40.91
CA PRO A 795 7.13 -36.13 -42.07
C PRO A 795 7.80 -36.99 -43.16
N HIS A 796 9.10 -37.31 -43.06
CA HIS A 796 9.86 -38.03 -44.10
C HIS A 796 10.59 -39.28 -43.55
N PRO A 797 9.99 -40.48 -43.66
CA PRO A 797 10.57 -41.73 -43.14
C PRO A 797 11.83 -42.20 -43.88
N GLU A 798 12.01 -41.78 -45.14
CA GLU A 798 13.08 -42.20 -46.06
C GLU A 798 14.50 -41.78 -45.62
N ILE A 799 14.62 -40.69 -44.85
CA ILE A 799 15.90 -40.17 -44.37
C ILE A 799 16.45 -41.07 -43.25
N ILE A 800 15.56 -41.60 -42.41
CA ILE A 800 15.90 -42.53 -41.33
C ILE A 800 16.21 -43.91 -41.92
N GLU A 801 15.50 -44.32 -42.97
CA GLU A 801 15.81 -45.54 -43.72
C GLU A 801 17.25 -45.51 -44.27
N ARG A 802 17.66 -44.42 -44.93
CA ARG A 802 19.05 -44.26 -45.41
C ARG A 802 20.08 -44.29 -44.28
N VAL A 803 19.81 -43.65 -43.15
CA VAL A 803 20.71 -43.64 -41.98
C VAL A 803 20.82 -45.04 -41.34
N VAL A 804 19.70 -45.77 -41.21
CA VAL A 804 19.70 -47.13 -40.66
C VAL A 804 20.39 -48.13 -41.59
N GLN A 805 20.27 -47.95 -42.92
CA GLN A 805 20.93 -48.79 -43.94
C GLN A 805 22.43 -48.50 -44.12
N THR A 806 22.85 -47.23 -43.99
CA THR A 806 24.26 -46.83 -44.21
C THR A 806 25.18 -47.06 -43.02
N LEU A 807 24.63 -47.32 -41.82
CA LEU A 807 25.39 -47.54 -40.60
C LEU A 807 25.83 -49.01 -40.47
N PRO A 808 27.15 -49.31 -40.51
CA PRO A 808 27.64 -50.67 -40.33
C PRO A 808 27.20 -51.25 -38.98
N GLY A 809 26.97 -52.57 -38.95
CA GLY A 809 26.77 -53.32 -37.71
C GLY A 809 28.01 -53.23 -36.82
N GLY A 810 28.05 -52.24 -35.93
CA GLY A 810 29.14 -52.05 -34.98
C GLY A 810 28.95 -50.80 -34.13
N ASP A 811 28.62 -51.02 -32.86
CA ASP A 811 28.77 -50.14 -31.69
C ASP A 811 27.92 -48.89 -31.44
N ASN A 812 27.21 -48.28 -32.40
CA ASN A 812 26.75 -46.90 -32.18
C ASN A 812 25.22 -46.60 -32.12
N LEU A 813 24.34 -47.60 -32.23
CA LEU A 813 22.88 -47.49 -31.96
C LEU A 813 22.39 -48.78 -31.29
N SER A 814 21.45 -48.70 -30.35
CA SER A 814 20.89 -49.90 -29.69
C SER A 814 20.17 -50.82 -30.68
N THR A 815 20.30 -52.13 -30.50
CA THR A 815 19.60 -53.14 -31.30
C THR A 815 18.09 -53.02 -31.18
N SER A 816 17.58 -52.49 -30.05
CA SER A 816 16.17 -52.21 -29.83
C SER A 816 15.66 -51.05 -30.69
N VAL A 817 16.45 -49.98 -30.87
CA VAL A 817 16.08 -48.84 -31.73
C VAL A 817 16.07 -49.24 -33.20
N ARG A 818 17.00 -50.10 -33.65
CA ARG A 818 16.98 -50.65 -35.00
C ARG A 818 15.75 -51.50 -35.27
N LYS A 819 15.34 -52.33 -34.30
CA LYS A 819 14.11 -53.13 -34.38
C LYS A 819 12.87 -52.25 -34.40
N TYR A 820 12.86 -51.19 -33.59
CA TYR A 820 11.77 -50.23 -33.54
C TYR A 820 11.63 -49.43 -34.83
N ALA A 821 12.74 -48.89 -35.37
CA ALA A 821 12.78 -48.21 -36.66
C ALA A 821 12.30 -49.13 -37.79
N ALA A 822 12.74 -50.40 -37.80
CA ALA A 822 12.30 -51.39 -38.78
C ALA A 822 10.81 -51.77 -38.64
N GLY A 823 10.27 -51.81 -37.42
CA GLY A 823 8.84 -52.04 -37.17
C GLY A 823 7.97 -50.87 -37.62
N TRP A 824 8.38 -49.66 -37.27
CA TRP A 824 7.71 -48.42 -37.66
C TRP A 824 7.71 -48.20 -39.18
N LEU A 825 8.86 -48.45 -39.85
CA LEU A 825 8.95 -48.41 -41.32
C LEU A 825 8.11 -49.48 -42.02
N ALA A 826 7.86 -50.61 -41.35
CA ALA A 826 6.95 -51.67 -41.80
C ALA A 826 5.46 -51.39 -41.46
N GLY A 827 5.15 -50.22 -40.89
CA GLY A 827 3.79 -49.80 -40.52
C GLY A 827 3.20 -50.54 -39.31
N LYS A 828 4.04 -51.04 -38.40
CA LYS A 828 3.62 -51.78 -37.19
C LYS A 828 3.90 -51.06 -35.89
#